data_AF-A0A7Z9IBU0-F1
#
_entry.id   AF-A0A7Z9IBU0-F1
#
_cell.length_a   1.000
_cell.length_b   1.000
_cell.length_c   1.000
_cell.angle_alpha   90.00
_cell.angle_beta   90.00
_cell.angle_gamma   90.00
#
_symmetry.space_group_name_H-M   'P 1'
#
loop_
_entity.id
_entity.type
_entity.pdbx_description
1 polymer ?
#
loop_
_entity_poly.entity_id
_entity_poly.type
_entity_poly.pdbx_seq_one_letter_code
_entity_poly.pdbx_strand_id
1 'polypeptide(L)'
;MNLRSFQISRRWLIVVWACSFCLASNVSVAQEGQAAAAEQAETETTVREKKPPRKPLTEPVVQRIGVTSGFGSFVPSRWGILSAEVWNPTDREQKMSIKANWETDNPADNAVQFTRTFIVPSMTRRIVWYPIRVPDHKPENERLRFGRLMLRSIISRQEGGTEVMVVSPLQKVHAAAQINTEFNKPAMGYIPEDESATIEMRDYLAKRGVDVEDISSITLRMLTSIRQAKKLGTVMFTPKLSGIAPSSLSLDSLDQLVIADGRYSEDVSLTNSIRSWIMGGGRAWIMLDRTGTAFARRLLGDSLNLVELETRELTTVVVTSIARGQRLVGSQNKYDTPVRMINVMVDGVEVTHEVGDIPAAFWMKYGNGEILFTTLSSEAWVRNRTHPAISRDLLALEPLEDLMNRFFTPSEKALTDFAVTATEKKSMVVKNSDDLQTVADKNKRLAQYTATSKVKDIDSFLKLKIGFQIVSRGHIIAVFAVFCGAIIAMGFFLHRKGRLELILAGAPVIVIVLSSYLYAVGAAKRSSLENLVGSVQFINAEHGSRDIVIRGIGAVYNKESVADDIAVTGGGVFWPDMTELIGTNIRMVWTDMDEWHWEGLMMPGGTVRSYPFEKPLRLEDSMVATATLTAAGLVGSYQLPGLNDIDHAMLVSPLGERSSVELVDGKLRVFNTQLSNSEIDATTPVMDGEAIRRLEFVNSLLSRNENQTVTFPSRYTLLVWSSPLDLGFAFPGDQNKIGSALTAIPLHVENTKPETRFVVPSIYQQYDVVSANGIGASVAYDNVKGKWVREPHNSQHQFWIRTKVPPSVLPAKITKATVLMDISAGGRPVNSVGGSFDDEGRIIPEILATIQSPNAAIEFVIDDVTYLTVDQHGYLYLGFNIGLDPIEGETREAMRARDTNYSWFIRDVDISLEGETLARP
;
A
#
# COMPACT_ATOMS: atom_id res chain seq x y z
N MET A 1 27.99 -27.27 7.53
CA MET A 1 28.36 -28.68 7.82
C MET A 1 27.07 -29.47 7.90
N ASN A 2 26.91 -30.45 7.01
CA ASN A 2 25.69 -31.22 6.76
C ASN A 2 25.28 -32.09 7.96
N LEU A 3 23.99 -32.11 8.31
CA LEU A 3 23.35 -33.15 9.10
C LEU A 3 22.08 -33.63 8.39
N ARG A 4 22.30 -34.31 7.27
CA ARG A 4 21.43 -35.39 6.78
C ARG A 4 21.84 -36.66 7.53
N SER A 5 21.05 -37.12 8.50
CA SER A 5 21.04 -38.53 8.95
C SER A 5 20.09 -38.69 10.13
N PHE A 6 18.82 -38.99 9.87
CA PHE A 6 17.95 -39.78 10.76
C PHE A 6 16.72 -40.23 9.95
N GLN A 7 16.98 -41.10 8.97
CA GLN A 7 15.99 -42.03 8.43
C GLN A 7 16.60 -43.41 8.54
N ILE A 8 15.95 -44.32 9.27
CA ILE A 8 15.79 -45.75 8.93
C ILE A 8 14.95 -46.41 10.04
N SER A 9 14.06 -47.30 9.60
CA SER A 9 13.30 -48.31 10.34
C SER A 9 11.91 -47.94 10.90
N ARG A 10 10.94 -47.80 9.99
CA ARG A 10 9.54 -48.22 10.25
C ARG A 10 8.85 -48.71 8.96
N ARG A 11 9.57 -49.55 8.20
CA ARG A 11 9.14 -50.08 6.89
C ARG A 11 9.23 -51.61 6.80
N TRP A 12 8.93 -52.31 7.90
CA TRP A 12 8.95 -53.78 7.98
C TRP A 12 7.73 -54.37 8.73
N LEU A 13 6.54 -53.79 8.52
CA LEU A 13 5.28 -54.47 8.79
C LEU A 13 4.18 -53.77 7.98
N ILE A 14 3.27 -54.56 7.40
CA ILE A 14 2.22 -54.19 6.42
C ILE A 14 2.69 -54.28 4.95
N VAL A 15 3.25 -55.46 4.61
CA VAL A 15 3.14 -56.06 3.28
C VAL A 15 2.42 -57.39 3.45
N VAL A 16 1.15 -57.36 3.85
CA VAL A 16 0.18 -58.48 3.69
C VAL A 16 -1.22 -57.86 3.72
N TRP A 17 -1.66 -57.23 2.64
CA TRP A 17 -3.08 -57.06 2.21
C TRP A 17 -3.18 -56.00 1.10
N ALA A 18 -2.64 -56.30 -0.07
CA ALA A 18 -3.02 -55.67 -1.32
C ALA A 18 -2.79 -56.68 -2.43
N CYS A 19 -3.90 -57.21 -2.97
CA CYS A 19 -4.11 -57.68 -4.34
C CYS A 19 -5.10 -58.85 -4.31
N SER A 20 -6.38 -58.55 -4.49
CA SER A 20 -7.20 -59.24 -5.49
C SER A 20 -8.57 -58.57 -5.66
N PHE A 21 -8.92 -58.41 -6.94
CA PHE A 21 -10.22 -58.09 -7.52
C PHE A 21 -10.65 -56.62 -7.73
N CYS A 22 -10.13 -56.06 -8.83
CA CYS A 22 -10.93 -55.28 -9.78
C CYS A 22 -12.07 -56.13 -10.37
N LEU A 23 -13.26 -55.54 -10.60
CA LEU A 23 -13.94 -55.58 -11.91
C LEU A 23 -15.19 -54.65 -11.95
N ALA A 24 -15.31 -53.96 -13.08
CA ALA A 24 -16.53 -53.45 -13.73
C ALA A 24 -17.32 -52.30 -13.08
N SER A 25 -17.01 -51.07 -13.52
CA SER A 25 -17.98 -49.97 -13.61
C SER A 25 -18.40 -49.78 -15.07
N ASN A 26 -19.58 -50.29 -15.42
CA ASN A 26 -20.35 -49.88 -16.59
C ASN A 26 -21.45 -48.94 -16.10
N VAL A 27 -21.43 -47.66 -16.45
CA VAL A 27 -22.67 -46.93 -16.73
C VAL A 27 -22.40 -45.93 -17.86
N SER A 28 -23.24 -46.08 -18.88
CA SER A 28 -23.28 -45.39 -20.15
C SER A 28 -23.46 -43.88 -20.02
N VAL A 29 -22.76 -43.19 -20.92
CA VAL A 29 -23.10 -41.88 -21.47
C VAL A 29 -24.54 -41.92 -22.01
N ALA A 30 -25.34 -40.90 -21.67
CA ALA A 30 -26.49 -40.50 -22.46
C ALA A 30 -26.46 -38.97 -22.59
N GLN A 31 -26.14 -38.54 -23.79
CA GLN A 31 -26.08 -37.17 -24.24
C GLN A 31 -27.13 -37.06 -25.36
N GLU A 32 -28.22 -36.34 -25.12
CA GLU A 32 -29.25 -35.94 -26.07
C GLU A 32 -30.11 -34.89 -25.34
N GLY A 33 -30.48 -33.72 -25.83
CA GLY A 33 -30.28 -33.04 -27.10
C GLY A 33 -30.84 -31.61 -26.93
N GLN A 34 -30.27 -30.66 -27.66
CA GLN A 34 -30.77 -29.29 -27.73
C GLN A 34 -32.02 -29.18 -28.62
N ALA A 35 -32.81 -28.14 -28.31
CA ALA A 35 -33.73 -27.38 -29.16
C ALA A 35 -35.11 -27.98 -29.52
N ALA A 36 -36.16 -27.27 -29.10
CA ALA A 36 -37.15 -26.70 -30.00
C ALA A 36 -38.04 -25.68 -29.26
N ALA A 37 -38.08 -24.46 -29.78
CA ALA A 37 -39.14 -23.51 -29.52
C ALA A 37 -40.43 -23.99 -30.20
N ALA A 38 -41.55 -23.93 -29.50
CA ALA A 38 -42.87 -24.02 -30.10
C ALA A 38 -43.77 -22.98 -29.42
N GLU A 39 -44.05 -21.96 -30.21
CA GLU A 39 -45.06 -20.93 -30.01
C GLU A 39 -46.43 -21.57 -30.22
N GLN A 40 -47.28 -21.57 -29.18
CA GLN A 40 -48.73 -21.73 -29.33
C GLN A 40 -49.40 -20.68 -28.47
N ALA A 41 -49.87 -19.63 -29.14
CA ALA A 41 -50.87 -18.73 -28.62
C ALA A 41 -52.22 -19.44 -28.69
N GLU A 42 -52.91 -19.59 -27.56
CA GLU A 42 -54.36 -19.67 -27.55
C GLU A 42 -54.91 -19.02 -26.28
N THR A 43 -55.87 -18.14 -26.54
CA THR A 43 -56.54 -17.19 -25.66
C THR A 43 -57.55 -17.92 -24.78
N GLU A 44 -57.50 -17.77 -23.45
CA GLU A 44 -58.74 -17.89 -22.67
C GLU A 44 -58.69 -17.18 -21.30
N THR A 45 -59.78 -16.46 -21.07
CA THR A 45 -60.15 -15.51 -20.05
C THR A 45 -60.23 -16.07 -18.62
N THR A 46 -59.92 -15.21 -17.62
CA THR A 46 -60.42 -15.25 -16.21
C THR A 46 -60.23 -16.57 -15.45
N VAL A 47 -59.41 -16.64 -14.41
CA VAL A 47 -59.74 -16.19 -13.04
C VAL A 47 -58.43 -15.87 -12.32
N ARG A 48 -58.37 -14.69 -11.71
CA ARG A 48 -57.31 -14.30 -10.78
C ARG A 48 -57.44 -15.21 -9.55
N GLU A 49 -56.72 -16.33 -9.53
CA GLU A 49 -56.61 -17.16 -8.32
C GLU A 49 -56.11 -16.26 -7.19
N LYS A 50 -57.01 -16.02 -6.23
CA LYS A 50 -56.71 -15.30 -5.00
C LYS A 50 -55.66 -16.12 -4.28
N LYS A 51 -54.40 -15.66 -4.32
CA LYS A 51 -53.30 -16.15 -3.49
C LYS A 51 -53.87 -16.38 -2.08
N PRO A 52 -53.71 -17.57 -1.48
CA PRO A 52 -54.31 -17.86 -0.18
C PRO A 52 -53.87 -16.80 0.84
N PRO A 53 -54.75 -16.41 1.78
CA PRO A 53 -54.40 -15.40 2.78
C PRO A 53 -53.15 -15.86 3.53
N ARG A 54 -52.08 -15.07 3.47
CA ARG A 54 -50.83 -15.35 4.20
C ARG A 54 -51.20 -15.47 5.68
N LYS A 55 -51.01 -16.66 6.28
CA LYS A 55 -51.10 -16.82 7.73
C LYS A 55 -50.20 -15.74 8.37
N PRO A 56 -50.67 -14.99 9.38
CA PRO A 56 -49.84 -14.04 10.09
C PRO A 56 -48.65 -14.80 10.69
N LEU A 57 -47.44 -14.32 10.44
CA LEU A 57 -46.24 -14.87 11.04
C LEU A 57 -46.25 -14.52 12.53
N THR A 58 -46.28 -15.53 13.40
CA THR A 58 -46.27 -15.36 14.86
C THR A 58 -44.88 -15.47 15.47
N GLU A 59 -43.88 -15.79 14.65
CA GLU A 59 -42.49 -15.92 15.04
C GLU A 59 -41.59 -15.12 14.09
N PRO A 60 -40.39 -14.72 14.52
CA PRO A 60 -39.40 -14.13 13.63
C PRO A 60 -39.06 -15.06 12.46
N VAL A 61 -38.81 -14.46 11.30
CA VAL A 61 -38.54 -15.19 10.06
C VAL A 61 -37.38 -14.58 9.30
N VAL A 62 -36.51 -15.45 8.77
CA VAL A 62 -35.41 -15.07 7.88
C VAL A 62 -35.94 -14.93 6.46
N GLN A 63 -35.96 -13.71 5.91
CA GLN A 63 -36.37 -13.50 4.52
C GLN A 63 -35.25 -13.84 3.54
N ARG A 64 -34.03 -13.42 3.87
CA ARG A 64 -32.81 -13.67 3.07
C ARG A 64 -31.61 -13.81 4.01
N ILE A 65 -30.61 -14.59 3.62
CA ILE A 65 -29.35 -14.76 4.37
C ILE A 65 -28.25 -15.16 3.39
N GLY A 66 -27.00 -14.80 3.67
CA GLY A 66 -25.88 -15.05 2.76
C GLY A 66 -25.94 -14.19 1.50
N VAL A 67 -26.61 -13.03 1.56
CA VAL A 67 -26.72 -12.13 0.40
C VAL A 67 -25.46 -11.30 0.29
N THR A 68 -24.82 -11.34 -0.88
CA THR A 68 -23.64 -10.51 -1.16
C THR A 68 -23.98 -9.03 -1.00
N SER A 69 -23.14 -8.31 -0.25
CA SER A 69 -23.39 -6.92 0.17
C SER A 69 -22.13 -6.07 0.02
N GLY A 70 -22.21 -4.77 0.31
CA GLY A 70 -21.13 -3.84 -0.02
C GLY A 70 -20.92 -3.79 -1.53
N PHE A 71 -19.69 -3.98 -1.99
CA PHE A 71 -19.36 -4.11 -3.42
C PHE A 71 -19.54 -5.53 -3.97
N GLY A 72 -19.84 -6.51 -3.10
CA GLY A 72 -19.93 -7.93 -3.49
C GLY A 72 -18.61 -8.50 -4.02
N SER A 73 -17.47 -7.93 -3.58
CA SER A 73 -16.14 -8.39 -3.94
C SER A 73 -15.59 -9.31 -2.84
N PHE A 74 -15.13 -10.50 -3.25
CA PHE A 74 -14.56 -11.52 -2.37
C PHE A 74 -13.21 -11.95 -2.93
N VAL A 75 -12.14 -11.54 -2.26
CA VAL A 75 -10.76 -11.81 -2.66
C VAL A 75 -10.13 -12.69 -1.57
N PRO A 76 -9.38 -13.76 -1.93
CA PRO A 76 -8.72 -14.62 -0.95
C PRO A 76 -7.90 -13.84 0.09
N SER A 77 -7.98 -14.27 1.35
CA SER A 77 -7.32 -13.63 2.50
C SER A 77 -7.75 -12.20 2.84
N ARG A 78 -8.81 -11.69 2.19
CA ARG A 78 -9.43 -10.39 2.49
C ARG A 78 -10.83 -10.55 3.06
N TRP A 79 -11.33 -9.48 3.65
CA TRP A 79 -12.67 -9.40 4.20
C TRP A 79 -13.70 -9.08 3.12
N GLY A 80 -14.89 -9.65 3.29
CA GLY A 80 -16.07 -9.34 2.49
C GLY A 80 -17.30 -9.26 3.38
N ILE A 81 -18.32 -8.53 2.92
CA ILE A 81 -19.55 -8.31 3.69
C ILE A 81 -20.72 -9.07 3.06
N LEU A 82 -21.43 -9.81 3.91
CA LEU A 82 -22.72 -10.41 3.60
C LEU A 82 -23.82 -9.70 4.38
N SER A 83 -25.06 -9.90 3.96
CA SER A 83 -26.23 -9.48 4.73
C SER A 83 -27.25 -10.58 4.89
N ALA A 84 -28.01 -10.44 5.97
CA ALA A 84 -29.24 -11.15 6.22
C ALA A 84 -30.37 -10.15 6.42
N GLU A 85 -31.56 -10.57 6.07
CA GLU A 85 -32.77 -9.80 6.20
C GLU A 85 -33.76 -10.58 7.05
N VAL A 86 -34.09 -9.99 8.20
CA VAL A 86 -34.91 -10.64 9.24
C VAL A 86 -36.12 -9.78 9.52
N TRP A 87 -37.27 -10.42 9.63
CA TRP A 87 -38.50 -9.78 10.09
C TRP A 87 -38.86 -10.34 11.46
N ASN A 88 -39.01 -9.44 12.45
CA ASN A 88 -39.63 -9.74 13.73
C ASN A 88 -41.09 -9.25 13.74
N PRO A 89 -42.08 -10.14 13.57
CA PRO A 89 -43.50 -9.79 13.66
C PRO A 89 -44.04 -9.83 15.10
N THR A 90 -43.19 -10.10 16.10
CA THR A 90 -43.60 -10.16 17.51
C THR A 90 -43.66 -8.75 18.12
N ASP A 91 -44.38 -8.65 19.24
CA ASP A 91 -44.52 -7.44 20.05
C ASP A 91 -43.34 -7.18 21.00
N ARG A 92 -42.36 -8.09 21.03
CA ARG A 92 -41.14 -7.98 21.84
C ARG A 92 -39.88 -7.92 20.97
N GLU A 93 -38.83 -7.32 21.51
CA GLU A 93 -37.50 -7.39 20.89
C GLU A 93 -36.97 -8.82 20.87
N GLN A 94 -36.13 -9.13 19.88
CA GLN A 94 -35.52 -10.45 19.72
C GLN A 94 -34.01 -10.33 19.62
N LYS A 95 -33.29 -11.00 20.51
CA LYS A 95 -31.84 -11.17 20.44
C LYS A 95 -31.52 -12.38 19.58
N MET A 96 -30.72 -12.17 18.54
CA MET A 96 -30.41 -13.17 17.53
C MET A 96 -28.90 -13.23 17.25
N SER A 97 -28.47 -14.36 16.70
CA SER A 97 -27.11 -14.54 16.21
C SER A 97 -27.10 -15.16 14.82
N ILE A 98 -26.25 -14.65 13.93
CA ILE A 98 -25.89 -15.29 12.67
C ILE A 98 -24.59 -16.06 12.90
N LYS A 99 -24.54 -17.32 12.46
CA LYS A 99 -23.32 -18.15 12.42
C LYS A 99 -23.02 -18.56 10.98
N ALA A 100 -21.80 -18.32 10.51
CA ALA A 100 -21.38 -18.57 9.13
C ALA A 100 -20.04 -19.31 9.08
N ASN A 101 -20.02 -20.45 8.37
CA ASN A 101 -18.84 -21.30 8.19
C ASN A 101 -18.68 -21.67 6.71
N TRP A 102 -17.44 -21.80 6.25
CA TRP A 102 -17.13 -22.32 4.92
C TRP A 102 -17.43 -23.82 4.85
N GLU A 103 -17.96 -24.30 3.73
CA GLU A 103 -18.05 -25.75 3.49
C GLU A 103 -16.67 -26.26 3.02
N THR A 104 -16.23 -27.37 3.61
CA THR A 104 -14.96 -28.03 3.28
C THR A 104 -15.13 -29.53 3.36
N ASP A 105 -14.39 -30.25 2.51
CA ASP A 105 -14.35 -31.72 2.50
C ASP A 105 -13.71 -32.28 3.78
N ASN A 106 -12.82 -31.51 4.40
CA ASN A 106 -12.14 -31.87 5.64
C ASN A 106 -12.53 -30.89 6.76
N PRO A 107 -13.36 -31.29 7.74
CA PRO A 107 -13.79 -30.44 8.84
C PRO A 107 -12.65 -29.82 9.65
N ALA A 108 -11.47 -30.46 9.68
CA ALA A 108 -10.29 -29.94 10.37
C ALA A 108 -9.77 -28.64 9.74
N ASP A 109 -9.99 -28.44 8.43
CA ASP A 109 -9.58 -27.23 7.70
C ASP A 109 -10.49 -26.03 7.99
N ASN A 110 -11.67 -26.25 8.60
CA ASN A 110 -12.63 -25.22 8.94
C ASN A 110 -12.38 -24.63 10.33
N ALA A 111 -11.22 -24.00 10.51
CA ALA A 111 -10.77 -23.59 11.84
C ALA A 111 -11.59 -22.44 12.46
N VAL A 112 -12.28 -21.60 11.66
CA VAL A 112 -12.93 -20.37 12.15
C VAL A 112 -14.38 -20.26 11.74
N GLN A 113 -15.25 -20.05 12.73
CA GLN A 113 -16.64 -19.66 12.55
C GLN A 113 -16.82 -18.14 12.70
N PHE A 114 -17.52 -17.51 11.76
CA PHE A 114 -17.86 -16.09 11.83
C PHE A 114 -19.25 -15.93 12.45
N THR A 115 -19.37 -15.14 13.50
CA THR A 115 -20.62 -14.94 14.25
C THR A 115 -20.95 -13.46 14.37
N ARG A 116 -22.22 -13.09 14.18
CA ARG A 116 -22.73 -11.73 14.41
C ARG A 116 -23.93 -11.78 15.35
N THR A 117 -23.86 -11.11 16.48
CA THR A 117 -25.00 -10.94 17.39
C THR A 117 -25.71 -9.62 17.11
N PHE A 118 -27.04 -9.59 17.19
CA PHE A 118 -27.83 -8.39 16.90
C PHE A 118 -29.23 -8.47 17.53
N ILE A 119 -29.87 -7.32 17.61
CA ILE A 119 -31.24 -7.18 18.12
C ILE A 119 -32.17 -6.81 16.96
N VAL A 120 -33.35 -7.44 16.88
CA VAL A 120 -34.41 -7.02 15.96
C VAL A 120 -35.57 -6.47 16.81
N PRO A 121 -35.87 -5.16 16.73
CA PRO A 121 -37.00 -4.58 17.45
C PRO A 121 -38.32 -5.24 17.09
N SER A 122 -39.32 -5.08 17.97
CA SER A 122 -40.69 -5.54 17.71
C SER A 122 -41.24 -4.96 16.41
N MET A 123 -42.06 -5.73 15.69
CA MET A 123 -42.77 -5.30 14.47
C MET A 123 -41.88 -4.68 13.37
N THR A 124 -40.60 -5.06 13.32
CA THR A 124 -39.60 -4.41 12.46
C THR A 124 -38.94 -5.41 11.51
N ARG A 125 -38.59 -4.93 10.32
CA ARG A 125 -37.70 -5.61 9.37
C ARG A 125 -36.32 -4.97 9.45
N ARG A 126 -35.27 -5.79 9.58
CA ARG A 126 -33.90 -5.32 9.70
C ARG A 126 -32.99 -6.02 8.70
N ILE A 127 -32.15 -5.25 8.03
CA ILE A 127 -30.98 -5.75 7.30
C ILE A 127 -29.81 -5.75 8.28
N VAL A 128 -29.11 -6.87 8.35
CA VAL A 128 -27.99 -7.09 9.25
C VAL A 128 -26.80 -7.49 8.42
N TRP A 129 -25.74 -6.69 8.46
CA TRP A 129 -24.48 -7.02 7.83
C TRP A 129 -23.61 -7.86 8.76
N TYR A 130 -22.91 -8.83 8.19
CA TYR A 130 -21.94 -9.64 8.90
C TYR A 130 -20.74 -9.91 7.98
N PRO A 131 -19.50 -9.68 8.45
CA PRO A 131 -18.31 -9.95 7.68
C PRO A 131 -17.93 -11.41 7.69
N ILE A 132 -17.20 -11.77 6.64
CA ILE A 132 -16.53 -13.04 6.48
C ILE A 132 -15.14 -12.79 5.92
N ARG A 133 -14.19 -13.64 6.29
CA ARG A 133 -12.87 -13.65 5.65
C ARG A 133 -12.78 -14.80 4.67
N VAL A 134 -12.39 -14.50 3.44
CA VAL A 134 -12.24 -15.51 2.39
C VAL A 134 -10.98 -16.34 2.66
N PRO A 135 -11.05 -17.69 2.70
CA PRO A 135 -9.90 -18.53 2.93
C PRO A 135 -8.92 -18.46 1.74
N ASP A 136 -7.63 -18.73 1.99
CA ASP A 136 -6.67 -18.93 0.91
C ASP A 136 -6.99 -20.25 0.20
N HIS A 137 -7.27 -20.18 -1.10
CA HIS A 137 -7.60 -21.33 -1.93
C HIS A 137 -7.11 -21.09 -3.36
N LYS A 138 -7.09 -22.14 -4.18
CA LYS A 138 -6.71 -22.04 -5.59
C LYS A 138 -7.93 -21.63 -6.42
N PRO A 139 -7.72 -20.91 -7.55
CA PRO A 139 -8.79 -20.70 -8.50
C PRO A 139 -9.26 -22.04 -9.09
N GLU A 140 -10.58 -22.21 -9.26
CA GLU A 140 -11.15 -23.35 -9.99
C GLU A 140 -10.84 -23.24 -11.49
N ASN A 141 -10.81 -22.01 -12.01
CA ASN A 141 -10.47 -21.72 -13.39
C ASN A 141 -9.22 -20.83 -13.46
N GLU A 142 -8.08 -21.42 -13.84
CA GLU A 142 -6.81 -20.71 -13.91
C GLU A 142 -6.79 -19.62 -14.99
N ARG A 143 -7.54 -19.79 -16.10
CA ARG A 143 -7.59 -18.84 -17.21
C ARG A 143 -8.39 -17.59 -16.85
N LEU A 144 -9.56 -17.77 -16.24
CA LEU A 144 -10.42 -16.67 -15.80
C LEU A 144 -9.99 -16.11 -14.44
N ARG A 145 -9.13 -16.83 -13.72
CA ARG A 145 -8.67 -16.52 -12.35
C ARG A 145 -9.84 -16.35 -11.39
N PHE A 146 -10.71 -17.35 -11.37
CA PHE A 146 -11.97 -17.35 -10.63
C PHE A 146 -12.12 -18.61 -9.78
N GLY A 147 -12.75 -18.50 -8.61
CA GLY A 147 -13.09 -19.61 -7.74
C GLY A 147 -14.51 -19.51 -7.19
N ARG A 148 -15.00 -20.62 -6.62
CA ARG A 148 -16.28 -20.67 -5.91
C ARG A 148 -16.07 -21.34 -4.57
N LEU A 149 -16.76 -20.83 -3.56
CA LEU A 149 -16.81 -21.40 -2.23
C LEU A 149 -18.25 -21.44 -1.77
N MET A 150 -18.63 -22.50 -1.06
CA MET A 150 -19.93 -22.57 -0.42
C MET A 150 -19.80 -22.11 1.02
N LEU A 151 -20.69 -21.20 1.44
CA LEU A 151 -20.78 -20.71 2.81
C LEU A 151 -22.12 -21.11 3.39
N ARG A 152 -22.12 -21.81 4.51
CA ARG A 152 -23.33 -22.15 5.25
C ARG A 152 -23.59 -21.12 6.32
N SER A 153 -24.72 -20.42 6.23
CA SER A 153 -25.15 -19.44 7.23
C SER A 153 -26.45 -19.88 7.92
N ILE A 154 -26.56 -19.57 9.21
CA ILE A 154 -27.66 -19.92 10.11
C ILE A 154 -28.03 -18.69 10.95
N ILE A 155 -29.32 -18.50 11.23
CA ILE A 155 -29.78 -17.55 12.27
C ILE A 155 -30.44 -18.33 13.40
N SER A 156 -30.09 -17.97 14.63
CA SER A 156 -30.71 -18.46 15.84
C SER A 156 -31.17 -17.33 16.75
N ARG A 157 -32.17 -17.59 17.58
CA ARG A 157 -32.63 -16.73 18.66
C ARG A 157 -32.34 -17.39 20.01
N GLN A 158 -32.13 -16.59 21.04
CA GLN A 158 -32.01 -17.06 22.41
C GLN A 158 -33.39 -17.10 23.06
N GLU A 159 -33.83 -18.26 23.53
CA GLU A 159 -35.11 -18.43 24.23
C GLU A 159 -34.93 -19.38 25.43
N GLY A 160 -35.10 -18.86 26.66
CA GLY A 160 -34.95 -19.63 27.90
C GLY A 160 -33.54 -20.19 28.15
N GLY A 161 -32.49 -19.57 27.57
CA GLY A 161 -31.12 -20.10 27.62
C GLY A 161 -30.81 -21.14 26.55
N THR A 162 -31.77 -21.47 25.71
CA THR A 162 -31.63 -22.40 24.58
C THR A 162 -31.56 -21.67 23.25
N GLU A 163 -30.73 -22.17 22.34
CA GLU A 163 -30.59 -21.63 20.99
C GLU A 163 -31.66 -22.24 20.08
N VAL A 164 -32.62 -21.42 19.64
CA VAL A 164 -33.72 -21.83 18.76
C VAL A 164 -33.47 -21.30 17.36
N MET A 165 -33.52 -22.17 16.35
CA MET A 165 -33.22 -21.82 14.97
C MET A 165 -34.36 -20.98 14.36
N VAL A 166 -34.01 -19.88 13.69
CA VAL A 166 -34.97 -19.04 12.98
C VAL A 166 -35.04 -19.53 11.53
N VAL A 167 -36.22 -19.98 11.11
CA VAL A 167 -36.43 -20.56 9.79
C VAL A 167 -36.88 -19.52 8.77
N SER A 168 -36.70 -19.84 7.49
CA SER A 168 -37.30 -19.08 6.38
C SER A 168 -38.82 -19.30 6.27
N PRO A 169 -39.56 -18.49 5.48
CA PRO A 169 -40.99 -18.72 5.25
C PRO A 169 -41.30 -20.09 4.63
N LEU A 170 -40.30 -20.73 4.01
CA LEU A 170 -40.37 -22.07 3.43
C LEU A 170 -39.88 -23.17 4.39
N GLN A 171 -39.74 -22.87 5.68
CA GLN A 171 -39.26 -23.78 6.74
C GLN A 171 -37.86 -24.37 6.50
N LYS A 172 -37.03 -23.73 5.68
CA LYS A 172 -35.61 -24.09 5.54
C LYS A 172 -34.78 -23.40 6.63
N VAL A 173 -33.93 -24.20 7.28
CA VAL A 173 -33.06 -23.83 8.41
C VAL A 173 -31.71 -23.25 7.97
N HIS A 174 -31.26 -23.60 6.75
CA HIS A 174 -29.96 -23.21 6.21
C HIS A 174 -30.11 -22.53 4.85
N ALA A 175 -29.26 -21.54 4.58
CA ALA A 175 -28.91 -21.19 3.22
C ALA A 175 -27.43 -21.48 3.00
N ALA A 176 -27.15 -22.33 2.01
CA ALA A 176 -25.84 -22.39 1.39
C ALA A 176 -25.76 -21.23 0.39
N ALA A 177 -24.83 -20.32 0.61
CA ALA A 177 -24.53 -19.23 -0.29
C ALA A 177 -23.30 -19.59 -1.11
N GLN A 178 -23.41 -19.54 -2.44
CA GLN A 178 -22.26 -19.65 -3.32
C GLN A 178 -21.56 -18.28 -3.38
N ILE A 179 -20.34 -18.23 -2.88
CA ILE A 179 -19.48 -17.05 -2.91
C ILE A 179 -18.48 -17.22 -4.05
N ASN A 180 -18.53 -16.28 -4.99
CA ASN A 180 -17.63 -16.21 -6.12
C ASN A 180 -16.39 -15.41 -5.74
N THR A 181 -15.20 -15.98 -5.95
CA THR A 181 -13.92 -15.38 -5.55
C THR A 181 -13.11 -14.94 -6.77
N GLU A 182 -12.55 -13.73 -6.68
CA GLU A 182 -11.79 -13.08 -7.76
C GLU A 182 -10.30 -13.04 -7.41
N PHE A 183 -9.46 -13.38 -8.40
CA PHE A 183 -8.00 -13.43 -8.25
C PHE A 183 -7.28 -12.45 -9.21
N ASN A 184 -8.01 -11.80 -10.12
CA ASN A 184 -7.48 -10.72 -10.95
C ASN A 184 -7.20 -9.49 -10.09
N LYS A 185 -5.97 -8.96 -10.21
CA LYS A 185 -5.52 -7.73 -9.55
C LYS A 185 -5.20 -6.66 -10.60
N PRO A 186 -5.42 -5.37 -10.32
CA PRO A 186 -6.11 -4.86 -9.13
C PRO A 186 -7.63 -5.11 -9.18
N ALA A 187 -8.22 -5.43 -8.02
CA ALA A 187 -9.66 -5.50 -7.83
C ALA A 187 -10.25 -4.10 -7.83
N MET A 188 -11.19 -3.82 -8.74
CA MET A 188 -11.72 -2.48 -8.98
C MET A 188 -13.20 -2.41 -8.63
N GLY A 189 -13.55 -1.51 -7.72
CA GLY A 189 -14.91 -1.03 -7.52
C GLY A 189 -15.27 0.08 -8.51
N TYR A 190 -16.55 0.16 -8.84
CA TYR A 190 -17.14 1.19 -9.68
C TYR A 190 -18.47 1.61 -9.07
N ILE A 191 -18.60 2.89 -8.70
CA ILE A 191 -19.88 3.51 -8.36
C ILE A 191 -20.38 4.17 -9.65
N PRO A 192 -21.34 3.52 -10.35
CA PRO A 192 -21.83 4.01 -11.63
C PRO A 192 -22.67 5.27 -11.46
N GLU A 193 -22.68 6.07 -12.51
CA GLU A 193 -23.63 7.16 -12.72
C GLU A 193 -25.10 6.73 -12.55
N ASP A 194 -25.96 7.71 -12.21
CA ASP A 194 -27.40 7.44 -12.06
C ASP A 194 -28.08 7.14 -13.39
N GLU A 195 -28.31 5.87 -13.66
CA GLU A 195 -29.03 5.43 -14.86
C GLU A 195 -30.55 5.27 -14.62
N SER A 196 -31.08 5.65 -13.44
CA SER A 196 -32.49 5.37 -13.07
C SER A 196 -33.49 5.92 -14.09
N ALA A 197 -33.32 7.18 -14.53
CA ALA A 197 -34.19 7.80 -15.53
C ALA A 197 -34.08 7.10 -16.91
N THR A 198 -32.87 6.68 -17.28
CA THR A 198 -32.61 5.94 -18.52
C THR A 198 -33.28 4.56 -18.48
N ILE A 199 -33.16 3.86 -17.35
CA ILE A 199 -33.80 2.56 -17.12
C ILE A 199 -35.32 2.68 -17.14
N GLU A 200 -35.91 3.69 -16.48
CA GLU A 200 -37.36 3.93 -16.51
C GLU A 200 -37.87 4.20 -17.93
N MET A 201 -37.16 5.03 -18.70
CA MET A 201 -37.50 5.33 -20.08
C MET A 201 -37.37 4.10 -20.97
N ARG A 202 -36.33 3.28 -20.77
CA ARG A 202 -36.16 1.99 -21.46
C ARG A 202 -37.31 1.04 -21.14
N ASP A 203 -37.64 0.85 -19.87
CA ASP A 203 -38.76 0.02 -19.44
C ASP A 203 -40.08 0.50 -20.05
N TYR A 204 -40.26 1.82 -20.14
CA TYR A 204 -41.42 2.44 -20.78
C TYR A 204 -41.48 2.16 -22.29
N LEU A 205 -40.36 2.26 -23.00
CA LEU A 205 -40.26 1.96 -24.44
C LEU A 205 -40.41 0.46 -24.72
N ALA A 206 -39.75 -0.39 -23.93
CA ALA A 206 -39.85 -1.86 -24.02
C ALA A 206 -41.28 -2.34 -23.79
N LYS A 207 -42.00 -1.77 -22.80
CA LYS A 207 -43.44 -2.04 -22.57
C LYS A 207 -44.33 -1.66 -23.77
N ARG A 208 -43.83 -0.86 -24.70
CA ARG A 208 -44.53 -0.46 -25.94
C ARG A 208 -44.02 -1.16 -27.19
N GLY A 209 -43.20 -2.20 -27.04
CA GLY A 209 -42.66 -2.97 -28.16
C GLY A 209 -41.57 -2.25 -28.96
N VAL A 210 -40.98 -1.18 -28.43
CA VAL A 210 -39.78 -0.58 -29.00
C VAL A 210 -38.59 -1.35 -28.48
N ASP A 211 -37.86 -2.01 -29.38
CA ASP A 211 -36.60 -2.66 -29.04
C ASP A 211 -35.54 -1.58 -28.75
N VAL A 212 -35.05 -1.55 -27.51
CA VAL A 212 -34.01 -0.62 -27.09
C VAL A 212 -32.77 -1.42 -26.78
N GLU A 213 -31.77 -1.30 -27.65
CA GLU A 213 -30.49 -1.98 -27.49
C GLU A 213 -29.81 -1.50 -26.19
N ASP A 214 -29.41 -2.46 -25.33
CA ASP A 214 -28.74 -2.15 -24.07
C ASP A 214 -27.28 -1.77 -24.32
N ILE A 215 -27.05 -0.49 -24.60
CA ILE A 215 -25.72 0.09 -24.66
C ILE A 215 -25.34 0.53 -23.24
N SER A 216 -24.32 -0.10 -22.69
CA SER A 216 -23.70 0.31 -21.43
C SER A 216 -23.17 1.74 -21.52
N SER A 217 -23.16 2.47 -20.41
CA SER A 217 -22.58 3.82 -20.32
C SER A 217 -21.18 3.90 -20.92
N ILE A 218 -20.87 5.05 -21.52
CA ILE A 218 -19.55 5.33 -22.10
C ILE A 218 -18.43 5.15 -21.05
N THR A 219 -18.71 5.51 -19.79
CA THR A 219 -17.81 5.33 -18.65
C THR A 219 -17.48 3.85 -18.43
N LEU A 220 -18.50 2.98 -18.35
CA LEU A 220 -18.30 1.54 -18.18
C LEU A 220 -17.51 0.92 -19.35
N ARG A 221 -17.83 1.34 -20.58
CA ARG A 221 -17.12 0.89 -21.79
C ARG A 221 -15.66 1.35 -21.81
N MET A 222 -15.39 2.60 -21.40
CA MET A 222 -14.03 3.14 -21.28
C MET A 222 -13.21 2.36 -20.24
N LEU A 223 -13.79 2.12 -19.05
CA LEU A 223 -13.13 1.34 -18.01
C LEU A 223 -12.86 -0.11 -18.48
N THR A 224 -13.81 -0.71 -19.19
CA THR A 224 -13.64 -2.05 -19.76
C THR A 224 -12.51 -2.08 -20.80
N SER A 225 -12.49 -1.12 -21.73
CA SER A 225 -11.48 -1.09 -22.81
C SER A 225 -10.07 -0.85 -22.29
N ILE A 226 -9.87 0.07 -21.33
CA ILE A 226 -8.54 0.30 -20.78
C ILE A 226 -8.03 -0.91 -19.98
N ARG A 227 -8.90 -1.59 -19.22
CA ARG A 227 -8.52 -2.80 -18.49
C ARG A 227 -8.11 -3.92 -19.46
N GLN A 228 -8.83 -4.08 -20.57
CA GLN A 228 -8.44 -5.01 -21.63
C GLN A 228 -7.09 -4.62 -22.26
N ALA A 229 -6.88 -3.34 -22.56
CA ALA A 229 -5.61 -2.84 -23.13
C ALA A 229 -4.41 -3.10 -22.20
N LYS A 230 -4.61 -2.98 -20.89
CA LYS A 230 -3.60 -3.31 -19.86
C LYS A 230 -3.55 -4.80 -19.48
N LYS A 231 -4.29 -5.67 -20.18
CA LYS A 231 -4.38 -7.13 -19.91
C LYS A 231 -4.81 -7.47 -18.47
N LEU A 232 -5.71 -6.66 -17.92
CA LEU A 232 -6.31 -6.84 -16.59
C LEU A 232 -7.67 -7.54 -16.72
N GLY A 233 -8.15 -8.15 -15.62
CA GLY A 233 -9.50 -8.73 -15.58
C GLY A 233 -10.57 -7.65 -15.73
N THR A 234 -11.60 -7.90 -16.55
CA THR A 234 -12.63 -6.88 -16.89
C THR A 234 -13.76 -6.77 -15.86
N VAL A 235 -13.80 -7.65 -14.87
CA VAL A 235 -14.80 -7.60 -13.79
C VAL A 235 -14.59 -6.34 -12.96
N MET A 236 -15.67 -5.59 -12.75
CA MET A 236 -15.75 -4.44 -11.84
C MET A 236 -16.85 -4.69 -10.84
N PHE A 237 -16.59 -4.34 -9.58
CA PHE A 237 -17.52 -4.54 -8.48
C PHE A 237 -18.36 -3.29 -8.29
N THR A 238 -19.68 -3.43 -8.15
CA THR A 238 -20.60 -2.31 -7.95
C THR A 238 -21.33 -2.45 -6.61
N PRO A 239 -21.70 -1.32 -5.96
CA PRO A 239 -22.50 -1.36 -4.74
C PRO A 239 -23.76 -2.20 -4.91
N LYS A 240 -24.06 -3.05 -3.93
CA LYS A 240 -25.26 -3.91 -3.92
C LYS A 240 -26.43 -3.19 -3.25
N LEU A 241 -27.64 -3.60 -3.63
CA LEU A 241 -28.92 -3.07 -3.11
C LEU A 241 -29.06 -3.17 -1.59
N SER A 242 -28.35 -4.11 -0.94
CA SER A 242 -28.30 -4.25 0.52
C SER A 242 -27.48 -3.16 1.21
N GLY A 243 -26.92 -2.20 0.45
CA GLY A 243 -26.11 -1.10 0.94
C GLY A 243 -24.66 -1.49 1.24
N ILE A 244 -23.87 -0.48 1.60
CA ILE A 244 -22.49 -0.61 2.05
C ILE A 244 -22.50 -0.46 3.57
N ALA A 245 -21.97 -1.46 4.29
CA ALA A 245 -21.91 -1.37 5.74
C ALA A 245 -20.93 -0.25 6.15
N PRO A 246 -21.21 0.50 7.24
CA PRO A 246 -20.40 1.62 7.71
C PRO A 246 -19.11 1.14 8.39
N SER A 247 -18.26 0.46 7.63
CA SER A 247 -17.02 -0.15 8.11
C SER A 247 -16.01 -0.19 6.96
N SER A 248 -14.73 0.03 7.28
CA SER A 248 -13.63 -0.04 6.31
C SER A 248 -13.52 -1.43 5.66
N LEU A 249 -14.01 -2.48 6.32
CA LEU A 249 -14.01 -3.85 5.81
C LEU A 249 -14.90 -4.04 4.58
N SER A 250 -15.87 -3.14 4.37
CA SER A 250 -16.71 -3.15 3.16
C SER A 250 -15.91 -2.91 1.86
N LEU A 251 -14.73 -2.31 1.99
CA LEU A 251 -13.85 -1.94 0.87
C LEU A 251 -12.53 -2.73 0.90
N ASP A 252 -12.28 -3.57 1.90
CA ASP A 252 -11.00 -4.28 2.09
C ASP A 252 -10.61 -5.13 0.88
N SER A 253 -11.59 -5.77 0.24
CA SER A 253 -11.37 -6.58 -0.96
C SER A 253 -10.97 -5.77 -2.20
N LEU A 254 -11.19 -4.45 -2.22
CA LEU A 254 -10.87 -3.58 -3.35
C LEU A 254 -9.46 -2.97 -3.24
N ASP A 255 -8.77 -2.92 -4.38
CA ASP A 255 -7.52 -2.16 -4.53
C ASP A 255 -7.78 -0.76 -5.10
N GLN A 256 -8.83 -0.62 -5.91
CA GLN A 256 -9.18 0.59 -6.64
C GLN A 256 -10.68 0.87 -6.57
N LEU A 257 -11.07 2.14 -6.67
CA LEU A 257 -12.46 2.58 -6.70
C LEU A 257 -12.64 3.74 -7.68
N VAL A 258 -13.50 3.57 -8.68
CA VAL A 258 -13.92 4.64 -9.58
C VAL A 258 -15.28 5.16 -9.14
N ILE A 259 -15.44 6.47 -9.02
CA ILE A 259 -16.65 7.12 -8.53
C ILE A 259 -17.14 8.08 -9.62
N ALA A 260 -18.26 7.71 -10.24
CA ALA A 260 -18.91 8.47 -11.31
C ALA A 260 -20.32 8.95 -10.91
N ASP A 261 -20.64 8.96 -9.60
CA ASP A 261 -21.93 9.44 -9.09
C ASP A 261 -21.75 10.22 -7.78
N GLY A 262 -22.24 11.46 -7.77
CA GLY A 262 -22.15 12.39 -6.64
C GLY A 262 -23.27 12.25 -5.60
N ARG A 263 -24.33 11.46 -5.86
CA ARG A 263 -25.48 11.31 -4.94
C ARG A 263 -25.08 10.75 -3.58
N TYR A 264 -24.00 9.97 -3.53
CA TYR A 264 -23.43 9.41 -2.30
C TYR A 264 -22.72 10.45 -1.41
N SER A 265 -22.63 11.72 -1.84
CA SER A 265 -22.01 12.79 -1.06
C SER A 265 -22.74 13.11 0.26
N GLU A 266 -24.00 12.71 0.40
CA GLU A 266 -24.79 12.88 1.64
C GLU A 266 -24.67 11.67 2.58
N ASP A 267 -24.15 10.53 2.10
CA ASP A 267 -23.90 9.36 2.92
C ASP A 267 -22.59 9.52 3.68
N VAL A 268 -22.69 10.04 4.90
CA VAL A 268 -21.54 10.27 5.81
C VAL A 268 -20.81 8.96 6.12
N SER A 269 -21.55 7.86 6.29
CA SER A 269 -20.99 6.56 6.62
C SER A 269 -20.15 5.99 5.49
N LEU A 270 -20.66 6.07 4.26
CA LEU A 270 -19.92 5.67 3.07
C LEU A 270 -18.70 6.56 2.85
N THR A 271 -18.88 7.88 2.96
CA THR A 271 -17.79 8.86 2.80
C THR A 271 -16.66 8.60 3.80
N ASN A 272 -16.99 8.32 5.07
CA ASN A 272 -16.00 7.95 6.09
C ASN A 272 -15.30 6.62 5.77
N SER A 273 -16.06 5.62 5.28
CA SER A 273 -15.50 4.32 4.89
C SER A 273 -14.53 4.45 3.70
N ILE A 274 -14.90 5.24 2.69
CA ILE A 274 -14.04 5.55 1.53
C ILE A 274 -12.80 6.32 1.99
N ARG A 275 -12.94 7.35 2.85
CA ARG A 275 -11.81 8.12 3.39
C ARG A 275 -10.82 7.22 4.13
N SER A 276 -11.32 6.38 5.03
CA SER A 276 -10.51 5.42 5.79
C SER A 276 -9.81 4.42 4.85
N TRP A 277 -10.51 3.91 3.85
CA TRP A 277 -9.93 3.01 2.84
C TRP A 277 -8.84 3.68 1.99
N ILE A 278 -9.03 4.94 1.56
CA ILE A 278 -7.99 5.69 0.85
C ILE A 278 -6.78 5.89 1.76
N MET A 279 -6.95 6.33 3.00
CA MET A 279 -5.82 6.47 3.93
C MET A 279 -5.10 5.17 4.23
N GLY A 280 -5.84 4.05 4.23
CA GLY A 280 -5.28 2.71 4.31
C GLY A 280 -4.51 2.29 3.06
N GLY A 281 -4.61 3.04 1.95
CA GLY A 281 -3.86 2.81 0.72
C GLY A 281 -4.70 2.38 -0.48
N GLY A 282 -6.03 2.53 -0.41
CA GLY A 282 -6.90 2.45 -1.57
C GLY A 282 -6.61 3.55 -2.59
N ARG A 283 -6.83 3.26 -3.88
CA ARG A 283 -6.67 4.25 -4.95
C ARG A 283 -8.01 4.63 -5.55
N ALA A 284 -8.38 5.90 -5.44
CA ALA A 284 -9.66 6.41 -5.94
C ALA A 284 -9.50 7.16 -7.27
N TRP A 285 -10.50 7.07 -8.15
CA TRP A 285 -10.68 7.96 -9.29
C TRP A 285 -12.05 8.62 -9.17
N ILE A 286 -12.04 9.93 -8.91
CA ILE A 286 -13.24 10.76 -8.78
C ILE A 286 -13.44 11.54 -10.10
N MET A 287 -14.51 11.21 -10.81
CA MET A 287 -14.89 11.90 -12.05
C MET A 287 -15.70 13.15 -11.69
N LEU A 288 -15.04 14.31 -11.60
CA LEU A 288 -15.67 15.57 -11.18
C LEU A 288 -16.75 16.01 -12.16
N ASP A 289 -16.59 15.72 -13.46
CA ASP A 289 -17.61 15.94 -14.48
C ASP A 289 -18.95 15.21 -14.21
N ARG A 290 -18.95 14.20 -13.31
CA ARG A 290 -20.16 13.48 -12.91
C ARG A 290 -20.53 13.72 -11.45
N THR A 291 -19.54 13.65 -10.56
CA THR A 291 -19.74 13.76 -9.11
C THR A 291 -19.95 15.19 -8.63
N GLY A 292 -19.52 16.18 -9.42
CA GLY A 292 -19.38 17.57 -9.00
C GLY A 292 -18.26 17.75 -7.97
N THR A 293 -17.96 19.00 -7.63
CA THR A 293 -16.89 19.31 -6.66
C THR A 293 -17.30 19.07 -5.20
N ALA A 294 -18.61 19.03 -4.90
CA ALA A 294 -19.14 18.87 -3.55
C ALA A 294 -18.77 17.51 -2.92
N PHE A 295 -18.79 16.42 -3.69
CA PHE A 295 -18.42 15.09 -3.21
C PHE A 295 -16.96 15.06 -2.73
N ALA A 296 -16.03 15.54 -3.57
CA ALA A 296 -14.60 15.58 -3.25
C ALA A 296 -14.31 16.43 -2.00
N ARG A 297 -14.96 17.61 -1.89
CA ARG A 297 -14.82 18.50 -0.74
C ARG A 297 -15.33 17.87 0.56
N ARG A 298 -16.47 17.15 0.53
CA ARG A 298 -16.97 16.43 1.71
C ARG A 298 -16.11 15.22 2.08
N LEU A 299 -15.58 14.52 1.08
CA LEU A 299 -14.71 13.38 1.29
C LEU A 299 -13.39 13.79 1.96
N LEU A 300 -12.78 14.90 1.55
CA LEU A 300 -11.43 15.26 1.98
C LEU A 300 -11.38 16.42 2.97
N GLY A 301 -12.47 17.15 3.16
CA GLY A 301 -12.53 18.28 4.08
C GLY A 301 -11.48 19.33 3.75
N ASP A 302 -10.79 19.80 4.78
CA ASP A 302 -9.78 20.86 4.67
C ASP A 302 -8.49 20.42 3.96
N SER A 303 -8.29 19.12 3.73
CA SER A 303 -7.12 18.61 3.01
C SER A 303 -7.15 18.93 1.51
N LEU A 304 -8.31 19.30 0.94
CA LEU A 304 -8.44 19.65 -0.48
C LEU A 304 -9.07 21.04 -0.66
N ASN A 305 -8.27 21.99 -1.12
CA ASN A 305 -8.76 23.29 -1.56
C ASN A 305 -9.16 23.21 -3.04
N LEU A 306 -10.45 22.92 -3.29
CA LEU A 306 -11.04 22.79 -4.63
C LEU A 306 -12.22 23.74 -4.79
N VAL A 307 -12.15 24.63 -5.78
CA VAL A 307 -13.21 25.59 -6.10
C VAL A 307 -13.64 25.41 -7.54
N GLU A 308 -14.95 25.21 -7.75
CA GLU A 308 -15.55 25.21 -9.08
C GLU A 308 -15.72 26.65 -9.57
N LEU A 309 -15.22 26.93 -10.78
CA LEU A 309 -15.36 28.22 -11.43
C LEU A 309 -16.59 28.25 -12.34
N GLU A 310 -16.68 27.25 -13.24
CA GLU A 310 -17.78 27.09 -14.17
C GLU A 310 -17.78 25.69 -14.82
N THR A 311 -18.86 25.34 -15.52
CA THR A 311 -18.93 24.17 -16.40
C THR A 311 -18.98 24.65 -17.86
N ARG A 312 -18.16 24.05 -18.75
CA ARG A 312 -18.12 24.35 -20.19
C ARG A 312 -18.48 23.12 -21.03
N GLU A 313 -18.97 23.39 -22.24
CA GLU A 313 -19.15 22.40 -23.30
C GLU A 313 -18.16 22.68 -24.42
N LEU A 314 -17.38 21.65 -24.80
CA LEU A 314 -16.25 21.77 -25.73
C LEU A 314 -16.47 20.89 -26.96
N THR A 315 -16.45 21.49 -28.16
CA THR A 315 -16.49 20.75 -29.44
C THR A 315 -15.10 20.41 -29.96
N THR A 316 -14.07 21.04 -29.42
CA THR A 316 -12.66 20.81 -29.77
C THR A 316 -11.85 20.72 -28.48
N VAL A 317 -11.10 19.62 -28.32
CA VAL A 317 -10.31 19.35 -27.12
C VAL A 317 -8.87 19.03 -27.52
N VAL A 318 -7.93 19.71 -26.86
CA VAL A 318 -6.49 19.41 -26.90
C VAL A 318 -6.06 19.17 -25.46
N VAL A 319 -5.70 17.93 -25.14
CA VAL A 319 -5.18 17.61 -23.81
C VAL A 319 -3.66 17.74 -23.84
N THR A 320 -3.11 18.58 -22.96
CA THR A 320 -1.68 18.74 -22.76
C THR A 320 -1.28 17.96 -21.52
N SER A 321 -0.37 16.98 -21.68
CA SER A 321 0.20 16.25 -20.56
C SER A 321 1.38 17.03 -19.96
N ILE A 322 1.48 17.06 -18.64
CA ILE A 322 2.55 17.69 -17.88
C ILE A 322 3.36 16.59 -17.23
N ALA A 323 4.58 16.40 -17.73
CA ALA A 323 5.51 15.41 -17.20
C ALA A 323 6.81 16.11 -16.81
N ARG A 324 7.15 16.14 -15.50
CA ARG A 324 8.43 16.67 -14.98
C ARG A 324 8.77 18.08 -15.49
N GLY A 325 7.77 18.96 -15.49
CA GLY A 325 7.90 20.34 -15.97
C GLY A 325 7.93 20.50 -17.49
N GLN A 326 7.85 19.41 -18.27
CA GLN A 326 7.64 19.46 -19.72
C GLN A 326 6.16 19.37 -20.05
N ARG A 327 5.69 20.25 -20.93
CA ARG A 327 4.33 20.23 -21.49
C ARG A 327 4.37 19.51 -22.84
N LEU A 328 3.69 18.38 -22.93
CA LEU A 328 3.53 17.56 -24.13
C LEU A 328 2.13 17.79 -24.68
N VAL A 329 2.02 18.57 -25.75
CA VAL A 329 0.73 18.90 -26.37
C VAL A 329 0.20 17.70 -27.16
N GLY A 330 -0.97 17.20 -26.77
CA GLY A 330 -1.62 16.08 -27.44
C GLY A 330 -2.27 16.44 -28.77
N SER A 331 -2.85 15.43 -29.43
CA SER A 331 -3.59 15.62 -30.68
C SER A 331 -4.91 16.37 -30.46
N GLN A 332 -5.26 17.24 -31.40
CA GLN A 332 -6.55 17.93 -31.41
C GLN A 332 -7.67 16.99 -31.84
N ASN A 333 -8.68 16.83 -30.97
CA ASN A 333 -9.87 16.04 -31.25
C ASN A 333 -11.10 16.93 -31.43
N LYS A 334 -11.96 16.59 -32.39
CA LYS A 334 -13.23 17.28 -32.66
C LYS A 334 -14.40 16.35 -32.34
N TYR A 335 -15.45 16.92 -31.76
CA TYR A 335 -16.63 16.20 -31.31
C TYR A 335 -17.90 16.85 -31.85
N ASP A 336 -18.76 16.04 -32.47
CA ASP A 336 -20.07 16.50 -32.97
C ASP A 336 -21.04 16.79 -31.82
N THR A 337 -20.97 15.98 -30.76
CA THR A 337 -21.63 16.25 -29.48
C THR A 337 -20.62 16.89 -28.53
N PRO A 338 -20.89 18.11 -28.00
CA PRO A 338 -19.95 18.77 -27.09
C PRO A 338 -19.62 17.92 -25.86
N VAL A 339 -18.35 17.91 -25.49
CA VAL A 339 -17.80 17.23 -24.31
C VAL A 339 -17.89 18.17 -23.12
N ARG A 340 -18.33 17.65 -21.95
CA ARG A 340 -18.45 18.46 -20.74
C ARG A 340 -17.10 18.58 -20.03
N MET A 341 -16.77 19.78 -19.54
CA MET A 341 -15.62 20.05 -18.67
C MET A 341 -16.05 20.90 -17.47
N ILE A 342 -15.59 20.55 -16.26
CA ILE A 342 -15.71 21.43 -15.09
C ILE A 342 -14.39 22.17 -14.88
N ASN A 343 -14.44 23.50 -14.97
CA ASN A 343 -13.28 24.33 -14.68
C ASN A 343 -13.14 24.47 -13.17
N VAL A 344 -11.96 24.11 -12.67
CA VAL A 344 -11.67 24.16 -11.24
C VAL A 344 -10.38 24.91 -10.97
N MET A 345 -10.35 25.61 -9.85
CA MET A 345 -9.12 26.06 -9.21
C MET A 345 -8.81 25.08 -8.08
N VAL A 346 -7.58 24.57 -8.05
CA VAL A 346 -7.15 23.57 -7.08
C VAL A 346 -5.72 23.86 -6.62
N ASP A 347 -5.45 23.65 -5.33
CA ASP A 347 -4.13 23.81 -4.71
C ASP A 347 -3.70 22.54 -3.98
N GLY A 348 -2.40 22.37 -3.75
CA GLY A 348 -1.84 21.22 -3.04
C GLY A 348 -1.93 19.89 -3.80
N VAL A 349 -2.12 19.92 -5.12
CA VAL A 349 -2.26 18.74 -5.99
C VAL A 349 -1.22 18.74 -7.12
N GLU A 350 -0.97 17.56 -7.67
CA GLU A 350 -0.13 17.38 -8.85
C GLU A 350 -1.00 17.40 -10.12
N VAL A 351 -1.06 18.56 -10.79
CA VAL A 351 -1.73 18.67 -12.10
C VAL A 351 -0.87 17.96 -13.15
N THR A 352 -1.47 16.97 -13.82
CA THR A 352 -0.77 16.15 -14.83
C THR A 352 -1.32 16.36 -16.23
N HIS A 353 -2.55 16.84 -16.36
CA HIS A 353 -3.16 17.10 -17.66
C HIS A 353 -3.96 18.38 -17.61
N GLU A 354 -3.89 19.16 -18.69
CA GLU A 354 -4.61 20.42 -18.86
C GLU A 354 -5.31 20.48 -20.22
N VAL A 355 -6.36 21.30 -20.31
CA VAL A 355 -6.92 21.79 -21.57
C VAL A 355 -6.76 23.30 -21.58
N GLY A 356 -5.87 23.80 -22.46
CA GLY A 356 -5.35 25.16 -22.30
C GLY A 356 -4.51 25.24 -21.02
N ASP A 357 -4.92 26.08 -20.07
CA ASP A 357 -4.29 26.23 -18.75
C ASP A 357 -5.24 25.84 -17.59
N ILE A 358 -6.25 25.02 -17.90
CA ILE A 358 -7.25 24.56 -16.93
C ILE A 358 -6.99 23.08 -16.62
N PRO A 359 -6.92 22.68 -15.32
CA PRO A 359 -6.71 21.29 -14.94
C PRO A 359 -7.77 20.35 -15.53
N ALA A 360 -7.32 19.41 -16.36
CA ALA A 360 -8.10 18.33 -16.94
C ALA A 360 -8.02 17.03 -16.11
N ALA A 361 -6.82 16.77 -15.55
CA ALA A 361 -6.60 15.72 -14.58
C ALA A 361 -5.48 16.06 -13.59
N PHE A 362 -5.70 15.72 -12.32
CA PHE A 362 -4.74 15.98 -11.24
C PHE A 362 -4.79 14.89 -10.17
N TRP A 363 -3.67 14.74 -9.46
CA TRP A 363 -3.47 13.72 -8.44
C TRP A 363 -3.27 14.32 -7.06
N MET A 364 -3.79 13.65 -6.04
CA MET A 364 -3.59 14.00 -4.64
C MET A 364 -3.18 12.76 -3.85
N LYS A 365 -2.09 12.85 -3.09
CA LYS A 365 -1.73 11.85 -2.06
C LYS A 365 -2.58 12.07 -0.82
N TYR A 366 -3.06 10.96 -0.22
CA TYR A 366 -3.86 11.01 1.00
C TYR A 366 -3.63 9.75 1.83
N GLY A 367 -2.92 9.87 2.96
CA GLY A 367 -2.38 8.73 3.71
C GLY A 367 -1.49 7.84 2.83
N ASN A 368 -1.69 6.51 2.88
CA ASN A 368 -1.00 5.56 1.98
C ASN A 368 -1.60 5.48 0.58
N GLY A 369 -2.73 6.17 0.36
CA GLY A 369 -3.51 6.11 -0.86
C GLY A 369 -3.22 7.26 -1.81
N GLU A 370 -3.97 7.27 -2.90
CA GLU A 370 -3.86 8.29 -3.91
C GLU A 370 -5.19 8.45 -4.64
N ILE A 371 -5.51 9.69 -5.01
CA ILE A 371 -6.76 10.06 -5.65
C ILE A 371 -6.46 10.72 -6.99
N LEU A 372 -7.03 10.18 -8.05
CA LEU A 372 -7.11 10.80 -9.37
C LEU A 372 -8.41 11.58 -9.48
N PHE A 373 -8.32 12.84 -9.92
CA PHE A 373 -9.45 13.65 -10.31
C PHE A 373 -9.42 13.88 -11.81
N THR A 374 -10.56 13.73 -12.48
CA THR A 374 -10.73 14.15 -13.88
C THR A 374 -11.89 15.12 -13.99
N THR A 375 -11.71 16.19 -14.75
CA THR A 375 -12.73 17.24 -14.94
C THR A 375 -13.39 17.20 -16.32
N LEU A 376 -12.79 16.47 -17.26
CA LEU A 376 -13.32 16.18 -18.59
C LEU A 376 -14.15 14.90 -18.58
N SER A 377 -15.25 14.91 -19.33
CA SER A 377 -16.11 13.73 -19.47
C SER A 377 -15.46 12.58 -20.24
N SER A 378 -15.91 11.36 -19.96
CA SER A 378 -15.38 10.09 -20.49
C SER A 378 -15.14 10.08 -22.01
N GLU A 379 -15.96 10.79 -22.79
CA GLU A 379 -15.87 10.93 -24.24
C GLU A 379 -14.54 11.59 -24.70
N ALA A 380 -13.96 12.45 -23.87
CA ALA A 380 -12.69 13.13 -24.14
C ALA A 380 -11.48 12.19 -24.14
N TRP A 381 -11.62 11.04 -23.50
CA TRP A 381 -10.52 10.13 -23.15
C TRP A 381 -10.44 8.90 -24.07
N VAL A 382 -11.43 8.72 -24.95
CA VAL A 382 -11.60 7.54 -25.81
C VAL A 382 -12.05 7.91 -27.22
N ARG A 383 -11.92 6.97 -28.15
CA ARG A 383 -12.51 7.05 -29.50
C ARG A 383 -13.05 5.68 -29.95
N ASN A 384 -13.98 5.67 -30.90
CA ASN A 384 -14.51 4.43 -31.48
C ASN A 384 -13.45 3.69 -32.31
N ARG A 385 -13.41 2.36 -32.23
CA ARG A 385 -12.50 1.51 -33.02
C ARG A 385 -13.03 1.32 -34.43
N THR A 386 -12.53 2.12 -35.38
CA THR A 386 -12.48 1.93 -36.85
C THR A 386 -13.69 1.42 -37.65
N HIS A 387 -14.93 1.38 -37.16
CA HIS A 387 -16.17 1.41 -37.98
C HIS A 387 -17.33 1.97 -37.13
N PRO A 388 -17.81 3.21 -37.39
CA PRO A 388 -18.70 3.96 -36.49
C PRO A 388 -20.12 3.38 -36.36
N ALA A 389 -20.51 2.42 -37.19
CA ALA A 389 -21.88 1.89 -37.20
C ALA A 389 -22.07 0.54 -36.48
N ILE A 390 -20.99 -0.18 -36.12
CA ILE A 390 -21.09 -1.57 -35.60
C ILE A 390 -20.14 -1.84 -34.42
N SER A 391 -19.04 -1.11 -34.29
CA SER A 391 -18.02 -1.39 -33.27
C SER A 391 -18.39 -0.77 -31.91
N ARG A 392 -18.81 -1.60 -30.95
CA ARG A 392 -19.01 -1.22 -29.53
C ARG A 392 -17.69 -1.03 -28.77
N ASP A 393 -16.56 -1.31 -29.42
CA ASP A 393 -15.23 -1.23 -28.82
C ASP A 393 -14.66 0.20 -28.84
N LEU A 394 -14.25 0.67 -27.67
CA LEU A 394 -13.55 1.94 -27.50
C LEU A 394 -12.04 1.72 -27.47
N LEU A 395 -11.29 2.65 -28.06
CA LEU A 395 -9.84 2.76 -27.92
C LEU A 395 -9.54 3.90 -26.94
N ALA A 396 -8.72 3.61 -25.92
CA ALA A 396 -8.17 4.64 -25.05
C ALA A 396 -7.27 5.59 -25.86
N LEU A 397 -7.34 6.88 -25.57
CA LEU A 397 -6.40 7.86 -26.10
C LEU A 397 -5.13 7.90 -25.24
N GLU A 398 -4.03 8.37 -25.82
CA GLU A 398 -2.72 8.47 -25.14
C GLU A 398 -2.78 9.16 -23.76
N PRO A 399 -3.50 10.30 -23.56
CA PRO A 399 -3.64 10.91 -22.25
C PRO A 399 -4.29 9.99 -21.20
N LEU A 400 -5.28 9.19 -21.61
CA LEU A 400 -5.88 8.20 -20.72
C LEU A 400 -4.89 7.06 -20.43
N GLU A 401 -4.17 6.58 -21.44
CA GLU A 401 -3.18 5.52 -21.23
C GLU A 401 -2.07 5.92 -20.26
N ASP A 402 -1.66 7.19 -20.28
CA ASP A 402 -0.70 7.79 -19.36
C ASP A 402 -1.22 7.82 -17.92
N LEU A 403 -2.41 8.41 -17.70
CA LEU A 403 -3.07 8.40 -16.38
C LEU A 403 -3.19 6.97 -15.82
N MET A 404 -3.47 6.01 -16.70
CA MET A 404 -3.72 4.62 -16.33
C MET A 404 -2.43 3.86 -16.03
N ASN A 405 -1.27 4.31 -16.54
CA ASN A 405 0.02 3.78 -16.10
C ASN A 405 0.24 3.99 -14.61
N ARG A 406 -0.08 5.20 -14.09
CA ARG A 406 -0.04 5.49 -12.66
C ARG A 406 -1.19 4.85 -11.91
N PHE A 407 -2.42 4.92 -12.44
CA PHE A 407 -3.59 4.39 -11.73
C PHE A 407 -3.46 2.89 -11.40
N PHE A 408 -2.93 2.08 -12.33
CA PHE A 408 -2.79 0.64 -12.11
C PHE A 408 -1.53 0.21 -11.33
N THR A 409 -0.68 1.14 -10.89
CA THR A 409 0.44 0.77 -10.00
C THR A 409 -0.01 0.55 -8.56
N PRO A 410 0.59 -0.40 -7.84
CA PRO A 410 0.35 -0.55 -6.40
C PRO A 410 0.62 0.75 -5.65
N SER A 411 -0.16 1.03 -4.61
CA SER A 411 0.07 2.14 -3.69
C SER A 411 1.13 1.79 -2.63
N GLU A 412 1.45 2.74 -1.76
CA GLU A 412 2.39 2.54 -0.63
C GLU A 412 1.91 1.44 0.34
N LYS A 413 0.62 1.05 0.28
CA LYS A 413 0.09 -0.16 0.94
C LYS A 413 0.93 -1.40 0.67
N ALA A 414 1.47 -1.57 -0.54
CA ALA A 414 2.23 -2.75 -0.93
C ALA A 414 3.49 -2.99 -0.08
N LEU A 415 4.04 -1.94 0.54
CA LEU A 415 5.19 -2.03 1.45
C LEU A 415 4.83 -2.81 2.73
N THR A 416 3.59 -2.69 3.20
CA THR A 416 3.13 -3.25 4.49
C THR A 416 1.91 -4.16 4.34
N ASP A 417 1.63 -4.66 3.13
CA ASP A 417 0.46 -5.52 2.88
C ASP A 417 0.70 -6.97 3.34
N PHE A 418 0.05 -7.35 4.44
CA PHE A 418 0.07 -8.71 4.99
C PHE A 418 -0.93 -9.65 4.31
N ALA A 419 -1.81 -9.16 3.42
CA ALA A 419 -2.85 -9.98 2.80
C ALA A 419 -2.35 -10.86 1.63
N VAL A 420 -1.07 -10.74 1.24
CA VAL A 420 -0.51 -11.53 0.13
C VAL A 420 -0.44 -13.02 0.48
N THR A 421 -1.21 -13.83 -0.24
CA THR A 421 -1.46 -15.22 0.13
C THR A 421 -0.28 -16.15 -0.17
N ALA A 422 -0.24 -17.31 0.48
CA ALA A 422 0.78 -18.31 0.20
C ALA A 422 0.60 -18.89 -1.21
N THR A 423 -0.66 -19.06 -1.66
CA THR A 423 -1.00 -19.46 -3.03
C THR A 423 -0.50 -18.44 -4.05
N GLU A 424 -0.70 -17.15 -3.78
CA GLU A 424 -0.23 -16.07 -4.64
C GLU A 424 1.31 -16.08 -4.74
N LYS A 425 2.02 -16.15 -3.62
CA LYS A 425 3.49 -16.27 -3.60
C LYS A 425 3.99 -17.49 -4.37
N LYS A 426 3.33 -18.64 -4.23
CA LYS A 426 3.67 -19.86 -4.99
C LYS A 426 3.41 -19.68 -6.49
N SER A 427 2.35 -18.96 -6.87
CA SER A 427 2.03 -18.70 -8.29
C SER A 427 3.04 -17.80 -9.00
N MET A 428 3.79 -17.00 -8.24
CA MET A 428 4.89 -16.17 -8.74
C MET A 428 6.19 -16.97 -8.99
N VAL A 429 6.24 -18.25 -8.61
CA VAL A 429 7.40 -19.14 -8.80
C VAL A 429 7.03 -20.23 -9.80
N VAL A 430 7.73 -20.34 -10.92
CA VAL A 430 7.68 -21.54 -11.77
C VAL A 430 9.07 -22.14 -11.86
N LYS A 431 9.20 -23.39 -11.41
CA LYS A 431 10.48 -24.09 -11.39
C LYS A 431 10.79 -24.85 -12.67
N ASN A 432 9.79 -25.18 -13.50
CA ASN A 432 9.95 -25.85 -14.81
C ASN A 432 8.70 -25.61 -15.67
N SER A 433 8.81 -24.83 -16.76
CA SER A 433 7.81 -24.80 -17.85
C SER A 433 8.51 -24.59 -19.19
N ASP A 434 7.97 -25.17 -20.26
CA ASP A 434 8.53 -25.08 -21.61
C ASP A 434 8.44 -23.66 -22.22
N ASP A 435 7.56 -22.80 -21.67
CA ASP A 435 7.44 -21.39 -22.04
C ASP A 435 8.37 -20.50 -21.20
N LEU A 436 9.53 -20.16 -21.76
CA LEU A 436 10.54 -19.29 -21.15
C LEU A 436 10.02 -17.89 -20.82
N GLN A 437 9.06 -17.36 -21.60
CA GLN A 437 8.53 -16.01 -21.41
C GLN A 437 7.64 -15.95 -20.16
N THR A 438 6.80 -16.97 -19.97
CA THR A 438 6.00 -17.10 -18.74
C THR A 438 6.87 -17.26 -17.49
N VAL A 439 8.00 -17.96 -17.57
CA VAL A 439 8.96 -18.07 -16.44
C VAL A 439 9.57 -16.71 -16.12
N ALA A 440 10.04 -15.98 -17.14
CA ALA A 440 10.63 -14.66 -16.98
C ALA A 440 9.64 -13.67 -16.33
N ASP A 441 8.40 -13.62 -16.82
CA ASP A 441 7.35 -12.75 -16.29
C ASP A 441 7.02 -13.06 -14.82
N LYS A 442 6.92 -14.34 -14.44
CA LYS A 442 6.64 -14.74 -13.06
C LYS A 442 7.80 -14.44 -12.12
N ASN A 443 9.04 -14.74 -12.53
CA ASN A 443 10.23 -14.41 -11.75
C ASN A 443 10.37 -12.89 -11.57
N LYS A 444 10.06 -12.09 -12.61
CA LYS A 444 10.03 -10.63 -12.51
C LYS A 444 9.00 -10.17 -11.47
N ARG A 445 7.78 -10.72 -11.48
CA ARG A 445 6.75 -10.41 -10.46
C ARG A 445 7.20 -10.78 -9.04
N LEU A 446 7.87 -11.91 -8.87
CA LEU A 446 8.42 -12.31 -7.56
C LEU A 446 9.52 -11.35 -7.09
N ALA A 447 10.43 -10.96 -7.99
CA ALA A 447 11.49 -10.00 -7.70
C ALA A 447 10.89 -8.63 -7.32
N GLN A 448 9.86 -8.19 -8.05
CA GLN A 448 9.13 -6.95 -7.75
C GLN A 448 8.44 -6.99 -6.38
N TYR A 449 7.74 -8.08 -6.08
CA TYR A 449 7.10 -8.27 -4.78
C TYR A 449 8.12 -8.28 -3.64
N THR A 450 9.21 -9.04 -3.78
CA THR A 450 10.24 -9.19 -2.74
C THR A 450 11.00 -7.88 -2.50
N ALA A 451 11.24 -7.10 -3.55
CA ALA A 451 11.90 -5.80 -3.43
C ALA A 451 11.00 -4.73 -2.78
N THR A 452 9.69 -4.81 -3.03
CA THR A 452 8.69 -3.84 -2.52
C THR A 452 8.25 -4.15 -1.09
N SER A 453 7.83 -5.39 -0.79
CA SER A 453 7.26 -5.73 0.52
C SER A 453 8.30 -5.70 1.66
N LYS A 454 7.97 -5.00 2.75
CA LYS A 454 8.78 -4.85 3.97
C LYS A 454 8.25 -5.65 5.16
N VAL A 455 7.18 -6.43 4.96
CA VAL A 455 6.53 -7.25 5.97
C VAL A 455 7.51 -8.17 6.73
N LYS A 456 8.47 -8.78 6.02
CA LYS A 456 9.48 -9.65 6.62
C LYS A 456 10.43 -8.88 7.55
N ASP A 457 10.75 -7.64 7.21
CA ASP A 457 11.65 -6.80 8.00
C ASP A 457 10.95 -6.35 9.28
N ILE A 458 9.67 -5.97 9.20
CA ILE A 458 8.82 -5.64 10.36
C ILE A 458 8.70 -6.85 11.30
N ASP A 459 8.42 -8.04 10.77
CA ASP A 459 8.34 -9.28 11.57
C ASP A 459 9.69 -9.61 12.25
N SER A 460 10.79 -9.41 11.54
CA SER A 460 12.15 -9.61 12.08
C SER A 460 12.46 -8.61 13.20
N PHE A 461 12.08 -7.34 13.03
CA PHE A 461 12.22 -6.29 14.05
C PHE A 461 11.48 -6.66 15.33
N LEU A 462 10.21 -7.08 15.22
CA LEU A 462 9.40 -7.46 16.38
C LEU A 462 9.99 -8.68 17.12
N LYS A 463 10.37 -9.73 16.39
CA LYS A 463 10.95 -10.96 16.97
C LYS A 463 12.24 -10.69 17.74
N LEU A 464 13.07 -9.75 17.26
CA LEU A 464 14.28 -9.33 17.97
C LEU A 464 13.94 -8.53 19.25
N LYS A 465 12.81 -7.82 19.30
CA LYS A 465 12.37 -7.01 20.46
C LYS A 465 11.73 -7.84 21.56
N ILE A 466 10.96 -8.87 21.21
CA ILE A 466 10.32 -9.81 22.19
C ILE A 466 11.35 -10.71 22.90
N GLY A 467 12.59 -10.78 22.39
CA GLY A 467 13.70 -11.22 23.22
C GLY A 467 13.79 -12.73 23.43
N PHE A 468 13.87 -13.51 22.34
CA PHE A 468 14.64 -14.75 22.45
C PHE A 468 16.13 -14.37 22.57
N GLN A 469 16.60 -14.10 23.79
CA GLN A 469 18.03 -14.21 24.06
C GLN A 469 18.41 -15.69 23.98
N ILE A 470 18.60 -16.18 22.75
CA ILE A 470 19.30 -17.43 22.51
C ILE A 470 20.66 -17.25 23.21
N VAL A 471 21.05 -18.22 24.04
CA VAL A 471 22.36 -18.26 24.69
C VAL A 471 23.40 -17.88 23.63
N SER A 472 24.16 -16.81 23.89
CA SER A 472 25.00 -16.22 22.84
C SER A 472 25.91 -17.29 22.25
N ARG A 473 26.18 -17.22 20.94
CA ARG A 473 27.07 -18.19 20.29
C ARG A 473 28.42 -18.26 21.00
N GLY A 474 28.91 -17.13 21.52
CA GLY A 474 30.11 -17.06 22.36
C GLY A 474 30.01 -17.85 23.67
N HIS A 475 28.86 -17.80 24.38
CA HIS A 475 28.67 -18.58 25.59
C HIS A 475 28.57 -20.08 25.29
N ILE A 476 27.90 -20.48 24.21
CA ILE A 476 27.88 -21.88 23.75
C ILE A 476 29.31 -22.35 23.40
N ILE A 477 30.05 -21.55 22.62
CA ILE A 477 31.44 -21.84 22.26
C ILE A 477 32.32 -21.94 23.51
N ALA A 478 32.17 -21.05 24.49
CA ALA A 478 32.90 -21.10 25.75
C ALA A 478 32.60 -22.39 26.54
N VAL A 479 31.33 -22.77 26.63
CA VAL A 479 30.90 -24.01 27.29
C VAL A 479 31.46 -25.25 26.57
N PHE A 480 31.46 -25.27 25.23
CA PHE A 480 32.10 -26.34 24.45
C PHE A 480 33.62 -26.35 24.60
N ALA A 481 34.28 -25.19 24.67
CA ALA A 481 35.71 -25.09 24.89
C ALA A 481 36.09 -25.64 26.29
N VAL A 482 35.29 -25.33 27.32
CA VAL A 482 35.43 -25.91 28.66
C VAL A 482 35.22 -27.42 28.63
N PHE A 483 34.24 -27.93 27.88
CA PHE A 483 34.03 -29.36 27.69
C PHE A 483 35.23 -30.06 27.05
N CYS A 484 35.73 -29.53 25.93
CA CYS A 484 36.90 -30.07 25.25
C CYS A 484 38.15 -30.01 26.16
N GLY A 485 38.36 -28.89 26.86
CA GLY A 485 39.45 -28.74 27.82
C GLY A 485 39.35 -29.74 28.98
N ALA A 486 38.16 -29.97 29.52
CA ALA A 486 37.93 -30.95 30.58
C ALA A 486 38.23 -32.38 30.13
N ILE A 487 37.85 -32.75 28.90
CA ILE A 487 38.19 -34.07 28.33
C ILE A 487 39.71 -34.21 28.14
N ILE A 488 40.37 -33.18 27.60
CA ILE A 488 41.83 -33.22 27.39
C ILE A 488 42.57 -33.32 28.72
N ALA A 489 42.18 -32.52 29.73
CA ALA A 489 42.77 -32.54 31.06
C ALA A 489 42.55 -33.89 31.77
N MET A 490 41.32 -34.43 31.70
CA MET A 490 40.97 -35.75 32.22
C MET A 490 41.79 -36.85 31.52
N GLY A 491 41.89 -36.79 30.19
CA GLY A 491 42.66 -37.72 29.38
C GLY A 491 44.15 -37.69 29.72
N PHE A 492 44.74 -36.50 29.84
CA PHE A 492 46.14 -36.33 30.23
C PHE A 492 46.42 -36.87 31.64
N PHE A 493 45.55 -36.58 32.60
CA PHE A 493 45.70 -37.04 33.98
C PHE A 493 45.54 -38.57 34.12
N LEU A 494 44.58 -39.16 33.41
CA LEU A 494 44.35 -40.60 33.40
C LEU A 494 45.43 -41.36 32.61
N HIS A 495 45.96 -40.76 31.54
CA HIS A 495 47.12 -41.28 30.83
C HIS A 495 48.35 -41.34 31.75
N ARG A 496 48.61 -40.28 32.52
CA ARG A 496 49.70 -40.24 33.50
C ARG A 496 49.54 -41.26 34.63
N LYS A 497 48.31 -41.71 34.91
CA LYS A 497 47.99 -42.76 35.90
C LYS A 497 47.82 -44.16 35.30
N GLY A 498 48.02 -44.34 34.00
CA GLY A 498 47.95 -45.64 33.33
C GLY A 498 46.55 -46.28 33.26
N ARG A 499 45.47 -45.52 33.54
CA ARG A 499 44.09 -46.02 33.56
C ARG A 499 43.19 -45.29 32.58
N LEU A 500 43.53 -45.38 31.30
CA LEU A 500 42.76 -44.79 30.19
C LEU A 500 41.34 -45.39 30.08
N GLU A 501 41.14 -46.60 30.60
CA GLU A 501 39.83 -47.28 30.68
C GLU A 501 38.74 -46.46 31.38
N LEU A 502 39.11 -45.60 32.34
CA LEU A 502 38.17 -44.75 33.09
C LEU A 502 37.63 -43.56 32.29
N ILE A 503 38.23 -43.22 31.14
CA ILE A 503 37.71 -42.18 30.24
C ILE A 503 36.30 -42.54 29.74
N LEU A 504 36.03 -43.83 29.53
CA LEU A 504 34.74 -44.33 29.05
C LEU A 504 33.61 -44.01 30.03
N ALA A 505 33.90 -43.94 31.33
CA ALA A 505 32.96 -43.57 32.39
C ALA A 505 32.98 -42.06 32.71
N GLY A 506 34.15 -41.42 32.63
CA GLY A 506 34.32 -40.00 32.95
C GLY A 506 33.68 -39.04 31.92
N ALA A 507 33.75 -39.36 30.63
CA ALA A 507 33.21 -38.50 29.59
C ALA A 507 31.66 -38.36 29.67
N PRO A 508 30.86 -39.43 29.85
CA PRO A 508 29.42 -39.31 30.07
C PRO A 508 29.05 -38.43 31.27
N VAL A 509 29.79 -38.51 32.38
CA VAL A 509 29.52 -37.68 33.57
C VAL A 509 29.73 -36.20 33.27
N ILE A 510 30.82 -35.86 32.59
CA ILE A 510 31.08 -34.48 32.14
C ILE A 510 29.94 -33.99 31.23
N VAL A 511 29.49 -34.81 30.28
CA VAL A 511 28.38 -34.47 29.37
C VAL A 511 27.09 -34.21 30.15
N ILE A 512 26.75 -35.05 31.13
CA ILE A 512 25.53 -34.88 31.95
C ILE A 512 25.59 -33.59 32.75
N VAL A 513 26.74 -33.25 33.36
CA VAL A 513 26.93 -32.02 34.14
C VAL A 513 26.76 -30.78 33.25
N LEU A 514 27.42 -30.75 32.09
CA LEU A 514 27.32 -29.64 31.14
C LEU A 514 25.93 -29.52 30.53
N SER A 515 25.27 -30.64 30.23
CA SER A 515 23.89 -30.66 29.72
C SER A 515 22.91 -30.15 30.77
N SER A 516 23.10 -30.52 32.04
CA SER A 516 22.30 -30.04 33.17
C SER A 516 22.52 -28.56 33.42
N TYR A 517 23.75 -28.07 33.30
CA TYR A 517 24.08 -26.65 33.37
C TYR A 517 23.39 -25.85 32.25
N LEU A 518 23.49 -26.31 31.00
CA LEU A 518 22.83 -25.64 29.86
C LEU A 518 21.30 -25.68 30.00
N TYR A 519 20.73 -26.79 30.51
CA TYR A 519 19.31 -26.88 30.81
C TYR A 519 18.89 -25.88 31.89
N ALA A 520 19.65 -25.77 32.98
CA ALA A 520 19.39 -24.82 34.07
C ALA A 520 19.51 -23.36 33.60
N VAL A 521 20.55 -23.01 32.83
CA VAL A 521 20.72 -21.68 32.25
C VAL A 521 19.59 -21.34 31.26
N GLY A 522 19.20 -22.30 30.42
CA GLY A 522 18.09 -22.15 29.50
C GLY A 522 16.74 -21.99 30.22
N ALA A 523 16.49 -22.79 31.25
CA ALA A 523 15.28 -22.74 32.06
C ALA A 523 15.19 -21.43 32.86
N ALA A 524 16.29 -20.98 33.47
CA ALA A 524 16.36 -19.72 34.22
C ALA A 524 16.06 -18.52 33.32
N LYS A 525 16.67 -18.46 32.12
CA LYS A 525 16.38 -17.40 31.14
C LYS A 525 14.98 -17.46 30.54
N ARG A 526 14.32 -18.63 30.54
CA ARG A 526 12.91 -18.79 30.12
C ARG A 526 11.93 -18.39 31.22
N SER A 527 12.31 -18.56 32.49
CA SER A 527 11.47 -18.27 33.65
C SER A 527 11.32 -16.78 33.99
N SER A 528 12.18 -15.92 33.43
CA SER A 528 12.18 -14.46 33.64
C SER A 528 11.30 -13.67 32.66
N LEU A 529 10.64 -14.34 31.70
CA LEU A 529 9.73 -13.67 30.77
C LEU A 529 8.33 -13.59 31.41
N GLU A 530 7.89 -12.36 31.68
CA GLU A 530 6.50 -12.05 32.02
C GLU A 530 5.61 -12.24 30.77
N ASN A 531 4.28 -12.29 30.97
CA ASN A 531 3.35 -12.22 29.85
C ASN A 531 3.57 -10.90 29.11
N LEU A 532 3.72 -10.98 27.79
CA LEU A 532 4.21 -9.87 26.98
C LEU A 532 3.41 -9.71 25.70
N VAL A 533 3.00 -8.48 25.42
CA VAL A 533 2.41 -8.08 24.14
C VAL A 533 3.35 -7.09 23.47
N GLY A 534 3.91 -7.52 22.34
CA GLY A 534 4.78 -6.71 21.50
C GLY A 534 4.03 -6.15 20.30
N SER A 535 4.29 -4.91 19.89
CA SER A 535 3.83 -4.42 18.58
C SER A 535 4.83 -3.50 17.88
N VAL A 536 4.87 -3.59 16.55
CA VAL A 536 5.52 -2.60 15.68
C VAL A 536 4.44 -1.94 14.87
N GLN A 537 4.30 -0.63 15.02
CA GLN A 537 3.27 0.16 14.38
C GLN A 537 3.90 1.06 13.31
N PHE A 538 3.31 1.06 12.13
CA PHE A 538 3.59 1.99 11.05
C PHE A 538 2.35 2.86 10.87
N ILE A 539 2.46 4.12 11.31
CA ILE A 539 1.37 5.09 11.34
C ILE A 539 1.56 6.01 10.14
N ASN A 540 0.61 6.02 9.23
CA ASN A 540 0.61 7.01 8.14
C ASN A 540 -0.47 8.03 8.44
N ALA A 541 -0.03 9.26 8.64
CA ALA A 541 -0.88 10.39 8.95
C ALA A 541 -0.96 11.34 7.76
N GLU A 542 -2.05 12.10 7.71
CA GLU A 542 -2.21 13.21 6.79
C GLU A 542 -2.18 14.52 7.56
N HIS A 543 -1.52 15.53 7.01
CA HIS A 543 -1.48 16.86 7.60
C HIS A 543 -2.92 17.41 7.77
N GLY A 544 -3.24 17.86 8.99
CA GLY A 544 -4.56 18.40 9.32
C GLY A 544 -5.64 17.35 9.59
N SER A 545 -5.34 16.06 9.44
CA SER A 545 -6.30 14.98 9.69
C SER A 545 -6.27 14.47 11.13
N ARG A 546 -7.46 14.16 11.67
CA ARG A 546 -7.64 13.42 12.93
C ARG A 546 -7.73 11.92 12.73
N ASP A 547 -8.12 11.51 11.54
CA ASP A 547 -8.22 10.10 11.20
C ASP A 547 -6.83 9.64 10.73
N ILE A 548 -6.35 8.53 11.28
CA ILE A 548 -5.09 7.88 10.89
C ILE A 548 -5.34 6.39 10.63
N VAL A 549 -4.48 5.76 9.85
CA VAL A 549 -4.49 4.30 9.67
C VAL A 549 -3.18 3.73 10.18
N ILE A 550 -3.30 2.80 11.12
CA ILE A 550 -2.18 2.14 11.77
C ILE A 550 -2.10 0.72 11.21
N ARG A 551 -0.95 0.38 10.65
CA ARG A 551 -0.65 -0.97 10.16
C ARG A 551 0.53 -1.52 10.92
N GLY A 552 0.53 -2.81 11.18
CA GLY A 552 1.62 -3.38 11.93
C GLY A 552 1.54 -4.88 12.10
N ILE A 553 2.52 -5.37 12.84
CA ILE A 553 2.51 -6.73 13.36
C ILE A 553 2.62 -6.65 14.86
N GLY A 554 1.71 -7.35 15.53
CA GLY A 554 1.79 -7.59 16.96
C GLY A 554 2.21 -9.03 17.20
N ALA A 555 2.68 -9.31 18.41
CA ALA A 555 2.84 -10.67 18.86
C ALA A 555 2.57 -10.77 20.35
N VAL A 556 1.93 -11.86 20.74
CA VAL A 556 1.64 -12.17 22.15
C VAL A 556 2.51 -13.33 22.59
N TYR A 557 3.03 -13.22 23.80
CA TYR A 557 3.71 -14.27 24.53
C TYR A 557 3.03 -14.44 25.88
N ASN A 558 2.53 -15.64 26.14
CA ASN A 558 2.04 -16.02 27.46
C ASN A 558 2.95 -17.08 28.07
N LYS A 559 3.24 -16.96 29.36
CA LYS A 559 4.01 -17.97 30.11
C LYS A 559 3.24 -19.27 30.24
N GLU A 560 1.95 -19.17 30.56
CA GLU A 560 1.03 -20.30 30.70
C GLU A 560 -0.03 -20.27 29.60
N SER A 561 -0.66 -21.42 29.34
CA SER A 561 -1.75 -21.47 28.38
C SER A 561 -2.97 -20.75 28.93
N VAL A 562 -3.45 -19.74 28.22
CA VAL A 562 -4.66 -18.98 28.60
C VAL A 562 -5.76 -19.27 27.59
N ALA A 563 -6.94 -19.62 28.11
CA ALA A 563 -8.15 -19.88 27.35
C ALA A 563 -9.22 -18.86 27.79
N ASP A 564 -9.04 -17.62 27.35
CA ASP A 564 -9.93 -16.51 27.65
C ASP A 564 -10.05 -15.62 26.41
N ASP A 565 -11.13 -14.85 26.34
CA ASP A 565 -11.51 -14.15 25.12
C ASP A 565 -10.57 -12.98 24.83
N ILE A 566 -10.21 -12.80 23.55
CA ILE A 566 -9.44 -11.65 23.09
C ILE A 566 -10.41 -10.67 22.45
N ALA A 567 -10.58 -9.51 23.07
CA ALA A 567 -11.56 -8.51 22.65
C ALA A 567 -10.92 -7.32 21.96
N VAL A 568 -11.64 -6.75 21.00
CA VAL A 568 -11.26 -5.55 20.27
C VAL A 568 -12.43 -4.56 20.30
N THR A 569 -12.11 -3.32 20.65
CA THR A 569 -13.06 -2.19 20.66
C THR A 569 -12.59 -1.09 19.70
N GLY A 570 -13.54 -0.36 19.11
CA GLY A 570 -13.24 0.79 18.25
C GLY A 570 -12.62 0.42 16.90
N GLY A 571 -12.99 -0.73 16.34
CA GLY A 571 -12.67 -1.15 14.99
C GLY A 571 -11.27 -1.75 14.82
N GLY A 572 -10.94 -2.06 13.56
CA GLY A 572 -9.73 -2.77 13.19
C GLY A 572 -9.86 -4.28 13.38
N VAL A 573 -9.08 -5.04 12.62
CA VAL A 573 -9.09 -6.51 12.67
C VAL A 573 -7.67 -7.04 12.66
N PHE A 574 -7.43 -8.09 13.44
CA PHE A 574 -6.21 -8.87 13.32
C PHE A 574 -6.55 -10.33 13.03
N TRP A 575 -5.65 -11.00 12.31
CA TRP A 575 -5.79 -12.41 11.98
C TRP A 575 -4.58 -13.19 12.52
N PRO A 576 -4.72 -13.93 13.63
CA PRO A 576 -3.58 -14.62 14.24
C PRO A 576 -3.08 -15.78 13.36
N ASP A 577 -1.86 -16.22 13.63
CA ASP A 577 -1.35 -17.46 13.03
C ASP A 577 -2.14 -18.68 13.54
N MET A 578 -2.92 -19.27 12.64
CA MET A 578 -3.79 -20.43 12.90
C MET A 578 -3.04 -21.76 12.82
N THR A 579 -1.74 -21.75 12.55
CA THR A 579 -0.91 -22.96 12.53
C THR A 579 -0.98 -23.65 13.90
N GLU A 580 -1.16 -24.97 13.88
CA GLU A 580 -1.35 -25.85 15.06
C GLU A 580 -2.70 -25.71 15.80
N LEU A 581 -3.65 -24.90 15.31
CA LEU A 581 -5.01 -24.75 15.88
C LEU A 581 -6.09 -25.52 15.08
N ILE A 582 -5.67 -26.36 14.14
CA ILE A 582 -6.51 -27.17 13.25
C ILE A 582 -7.38 -28.14 14.09
N GLY A 583 -8.70 -28.11 13.88
CA GLY A 583 -9.66 -28.96 14.59
C GLY A 583 -10.19 -28.41 15.92
N THR A 584 -9.80 -27.19 16.31
CA THR A 584 -10.42 -26.47 17.44
C THR A 584 -11.62 -25.65 16.98
N ASN A 585 -12.62 -25.48 17.84
CA ASN A 585 -13.83 -24.69 17.51
C ASN A 585 -13.60 -23.22 17.88
N ILE A 586 -12.93 -22.48 16.99
CA ILE A 586 -12.63 -21.06 17.18
C ILE A 586 -13.73 -20.23 16.54
N ARG A 587 -14.23 -19.22 17.27
CA ARG A 587 -15.23 -18.29 16.75
C ARG A 587 -14.73 -16.87 16.83
N MET A 588 -15.00 -16.12 15.78
CA MET A 588 -14.90 -14.66 15.80
C MET A 588 -16.32 -14.11 15.93
N VAL A 589 -16.60 -13.41 17.03
CA VAL A 589 -17.94 -12.96 17.38
C VAL A 589 -18.00 -11.44 17.33
N TRP A 590 -18.94 -10.93 16.55
CA TRP A 590 -19.13 -9.50 16.32
C TRP A 590 -20.37 -9.00 17.07
N THR A 591 -20.14 -8.12 18.05
CA THR A 591 -21.20 -7.43 18.83
C THR A 591 -21.56 -6.10 18.21
N ASP A 592 -20.63 -5.45 17.51
CA ASP A 592 -20.89 -4.41 16.53
C ASP A 592 -20.03 -4.56 15.26
N MET A 593 -20.15 -3.65 14.29
CA MET A 593 -19.24 -3.60 13.13
C MET A 593 -17.81 -3.18 13.52
N ASP A 594 -17.67 -2.50 14.65
CA ASP A 594 -16.40 -2.03 15.22
C ASP A 594 -16.06 -2.68 16.57
N GLU A 595 -16.84 -3.67 17.01
CA GLU A 595 -16.61 -4.41 18.26
C GLU A 595 -16.73 -5.91 18.03
N TRP A 596 -15.67 -6.64 18.38
CA TRP A 596 -15.62 -8.08 18.20
C TRP A 596 -14.62 -8.74 19.16
N HIS A 597 -14.80 -10.03 19.38
CA HIS A 597 -13.88 -10.84 20.19
C HIS A 597 -13.69 -12.24 19.61
N TRP A 598 -12.59 -12.88 20.00
CA TRP A 598 -12.35 -14.30 19.74
C TRP A 598 -12.89 -15.15 20.89
N GLU A 599 -13.68 -16.18 20.59
CA GLU A 599 -14.06 -17.24 21.53
C GLU A 599 -13.35 -18.55 21.16
N GLY A 600 -12.87 -19.29 22.16
CA GLY A 600 -12.24 -20.60 21.97
C GLY A 600 -10.83 -20.57 21.35
N LEU A 601 -10.26 -19.38 21.13
CA LEU A 601 -8.87 -19.21 20.69
C LEU A 601 -7.91 -19.44 21.87
N MET A 602 -7.33 -20.63 21.96
CA MET A 602 -6.33 -20.94 22.99
C MET A 602 -4.95 -20.38 22.62
N MET A 603 -4.33 -19.65 23.55
CA MET A 603 -2.95 -19.18 23.44
C MET A 603 -2.02 -20.14 24.22
N PRO A 604 -1.32 -21.08 23.56
CA PRO A 604 -0.46 -22.04 24.26
C PRO A 604 0.75 -21.35 24.91
N GLY A 605 0.98 -21.68 26.18
CA GLY A 605 2.07 -21.14 26.97
C GLY A 605 3.45 -21.43 26.37
N GLY A 606 4.36 -20.46 26.46
CA GLY A 606 5.75 -20.61 26.03
C GLY A 606 5.96 -20.50 24.52
N THR A 607 4.96 -20.06 23.74
CA THR A 607 5.05 -19.78 22.30
C THR A 607 4.77 -18.30 22.01
N VAL A 608 5.39 -17.76 20.96
CA VAL A 608 5.13 -16.40 20.46
C VAL A 608 4.21 -16.53 19.25
N ARG A 609 3.04 -15.88 19.30
CA ARG A 609 2.10 -15.84 18.17
C ARG A 609 2.02 -14.44 17.61
N SER A 610 2.46 -14.29 16.36
CA SER A 610 2.34 -13.03 15.63
C SER A 610 0.93 -12.87 15.05
N TYR A 611 0.47 -11.64 14.96
CA TYR A 611 -0.79 -11.25 14.34
C TYR A 611 -0.58 -9.95 13.56
N PRO A 612 -0.73 -9.94 12.23
CA PRO A 612 -0.84 -8.69 11.49
C PRO A 612 -2.15 -7.99 11.84
N PHE A 613 -2.11 -6.67 11.89
CA PHE A 613 -3.29 -5.84 12.13
C PHE A 613 -3.30 -4.60 11.25
N GLU A 614 -4.50 -4.14 10.96
CA GLU A 614 -4.78 -2.84 10.40
C GLU A 614 -5.94 -2.24 11.19
N LYS A 615 -5.74 -1.02 11.69
CA LYS A 615 -6.74 -0.32 12.49
C LYS A 615 -6.82 1.15 12.07
N PRO A 616 -7.97 1.63 11.57
CA PRO A 616 -8.24 3.06 11.54
C PRO A 616 -8.45 3.55 12.98
N LEU A 617 -7.83 4.68 13.32
CA LEU A 617 -7.97 5.32 14.62
C LEU A 617 -8.30 6.80 14.41
N ARG A 618 -9.25 7.31 15.18
CA ARG A 618 -9.55 8.73 15.24
C ARG A 618 -8.92 9.32 16.49
N LEU A 619 -8.05 10.29 16.32
CA LEU A 619 -7.35 11.01 17.38
C LEU A 619 -8.24 12.11 17.97
N GLU A 620 -7.89 12.56 19.17
CA GLU A 620 -8.56 13.67 19.84
C GLU A 620 -8.40 14.99 19.08
N ASP A 621 -7.22 15.20 18.49
CA ASP A 621 -6.90 16.36 17.67
C ASP A 621 -6.14 15.98 16.39
N SER A 622 -5.94 16.94 15.50
CA SER A 622 -5.31 16.71 14.19
C SER A 622 -3.80 16.53 14.29
N MET A 623 -3.25 15.62 13.48
CA MET A 623 -1.81 15.54 13.27
C MET A 623 -1.35 16.71 12.37
N VAL A 624 -0.40 17.50 12.84
CA VAL A 624 0.10 18.69 12.13
C VAL A 624 1.62 18.68 12.14
N ALA A 625 2.22 18.92 10.98
CA ALA A 625 3.62 19.27 10.83
C ALA A 625 3.71 20.39 9.81
N THR A 626 4.02 21.59 10.28
CA THR A 626 4.19 22.79 9.45
C THR A 626 5.62 23.29 9.53
N ALA A 627 6.11 23.81 8.42
CA ALA A 627 7.39 24.51 8.38
C ALA A 627 7.34 25.72 7.46
N THR A 628 8.26 26.65 7.67
CA THR A 628 8.50 27.79 6.80
C THR A 628 10.00 27.87 6.52
N LEU A 629 10.36 28.29 5.32
CA LEU A 629 11.75 28.57 4.96
C LEU A 629 12.15 29.92 5.54
N THR A 630 13.16 29.93 6.41
CA THR A 630 13.68 31.11 7.11
C THR A 630 15.19 31.23 6.90
N ALA A 631 15.81 32.31 7.38
CA ALA A 631 17.26 32.45 7.38
C ALA A 631 18.01 31.34 8.16
N ALA A 632 17.32 30.64 9.06
CA ALA A 632 17.88 29.49 9.80
C ALA A 632 17.65 28.14 9.11
N GLY A 633 17.12 28.14 7.88
CA GLY A 633 16.66 26.94 7.18
C GLY A 633 15.17 26.67 7.42
N LEU A 634 14.81 25.40 7.49
CA LEU A 634 13.42 24.95 7.61
C LEU A 634 13.03 24.83 9.10
N VAL A 635 12.14 25.71 9.55
CA VAL A 635 11.72 25.83 10.95
C VAL A 635 10.19 25.92 11.02
N GLY A 636 9.57 25.33 12.04
CA GLY A 636 8.13 25.45 12.23
C GLY A 636 7.60 24.80 13.49
N SER A 637 6.44 24.18 13.40
CA SER A 637 5.72 23.60 14.53
C SER A 637 5.14 22.23 14.21
N TYR A 638 4.99 21.41 15.23
CA TYR A 638 4.37 20.09 15.12
C TYR A 638 3.35 19.87 16.23
N GLN A 639 2.35 19.05 15.93
CA GLN A 639 1.37 18.53 16.85
C GLN A 639 1.12 17.07 16.51
N LEU A 640 1.52 16.16 17.39
CA LEU A 640 1.46 14.71 17.19
C LEU A 640 0.66 14.07 18.34
N PRO A 641 -0.67 14.26 18.38
CA PRO A 641 -1.50 13.80 19.49
C PRO A 641 -1.45 12.28 19.64
N GLY A 642 -1.40 11.82 20.89
CA GLY A 642 -1.33 10.41 21.26
C GLY A 642 0.08 9.80 21.23
N LEU A 643 1.05 10.41 20.55
CA LEU A 643 2.43 9.91 20.56
C LEU A 643 3.14 10.30 21.86
N ASN A 644 3.77 9.32 22.49
CA ASN A 644 4.59 9.48 23.70
C ASN A 644 6.03 9.04 23.44
N ASP A 645 6.97 9.52 24.25
CA ASP A 645 8.41 9.17 24.16
C ASP A 645 8.97 9.37 22.74
N ILE A 646 8.68 10.53 22.15
CA ILE A 646 9.12 10.90 20.80
C ILE A 646 10.64 10.98 20.75
N ASP A 647 11.23 10.32 19.75
CA ASP A 647 12.67 10.21 19.60
C ASP A 647 13.06 9.95 18.13
N HIS A 648 14.33 10.18 17.77
CA HIS A 648 14.91 9.89 16.45
C HIS A 648 14.07 10.43 15.27
N ALA A 649 13.75 11.72 15.29
CA ALA A 649 12.99 12.36 14.22
C ALA A 649 13.88 12.74 13.02
N MET A 650 13.37 12.51 11.81
CA MET A 650 14.09 12.82 10.58
C MET A 650 13.15 13.28 9.47
N LEU A 651 13.59 14.25 8.69
CA LEU A 651 12.92 14.64 7.45
C LEU A 651 13.48 13.77 6.34
N VAL A 652 12.60 13.20 5.52
CA VAL A 652 12.98 12.38 4.38
C VAL A 652 12.44 12.97 3.09
N SER A 653 13.31 13.09 2.08
CA SER A 653 12.96 13.56 0.74
C SER A 653 12.30 12.45 -0.10
N PRO A 654 11.55 12.80 -1.16
CA PRO A 654 11.04 11.81 -2.13
C PRO A 654 12.13 10.98 -2.80
N LEU A 655 13.39 11.44 -2.79
CA LEU A 655 14.53 10.70 -3.33
C LEU A 655 15.09 9.68 -2.34
N GLY A 656 14.76 9.81 -1.05
CA GLY A 656 15.21 8.94 0.04
C GLY A 656 16.38 9.53 0.84
N GLU A 657 16.76 10.78 0.57
CA GLU A 657 17.73 11.51 1.39
C GLU A 657 17.07 11.89 2.71
N ARG A 658 17.88 12.11 3.73
CA ARG A 658 17.39 12.35 5.08
C ARG A 658 18.24 13.35 5.85
N SER A 659 17.58 14.10 6.73
CA SER A 659 18.20 15.05 7.65
C SER A 659 17.57 14.88 9.02
N SER A 660 18.38 15.08 10.06
CA SER A 660 17.88 15.10 11.44
C SER A 660 16.87 16.23 11.65
N VAL A 661 15.90 16.00 12.52
CA VAL A 661 14.91 17.00 12.95
C VAL A 661 14.91 17.08 14.47
N GLU A 662 15.13 18.28 14.99
CA GLU A 662 14.96 18.58 16.39
C GLU A 662 13.49 18.91 16.66
N LEU A 663 12.88 18.18 17.61
CA LEU A 663 11.50 18.37 18.05
C LEU A 663 11.49 18.76 19.54
N VAL A 664 11.21 20.03 19.85
CA VAL A 664 11.23 20.55 21.24
C VAL A 664 10.02 21.45 21.46
N ASP A 665 9.22 21.17 22.49
CA ASP A 665 8.07 21.97 22.92
C ASP A 665 7.12 22.39 21.77
N GLY A 666 6.78 21.45 20.88
CA GLY A 666 5.91 21.69 19.72
C GLY A 666 6.55 22.48 18.59
N LYS A 667 7.85 22.81 18.67
CA LYS A 667 8.63 23.43 17.59
C LYS A 667 9.49 22.38 16.89
N LEU A 668 9.55 22.47 15.56
CA LEU A 668 10.43 21.65 14.75
C LEU A 668 11.52 22.50 14.09
N ARG A 669 12.72 21.94 14.01
CA ARG A 669 13.84 22.50 13.25
C ARG A 669 14.54 21.39 12.48
N VAL A 670 14.69 21.57 11.18
CA VAL A 670 15.43 20.62 10.34
C VAL A 670 16.89 21.05 10.25
N PHE A 671 17.81 20.12 10.48
CA PHE A 671 19.23 20.37 10.31
C PHE A 671 19.62 20.35 8.83
N ASN A 672 20.57 21.19 8.45
CA ASN A 672 21.07 21.25 7.07
C ASN A 672 21.99 20.07 6.71
N THR A 673 22.45 19.30 7.70
CA THR A 673 23.33 18.16 7.48
C THR A 673 22.53 16.94 7.04
N GLN A 674 22.92 16.31 5.94
CA GLN A 674 22.35 15.05 5.49
C GLN A 674 22.88 13.90 6.36
N LEU A 675 22.00 12.98 6.75
CA LEU A 675 22.35 11.78 7.52
C LEU A 675 22.75 10.64 6.57
N SER A 676 23.91 10.03 6.81
CA SER A 676 24.35 8.83 6.09
C SER A 676 23.54 7.60 6.48
N ASN A 677 23.64 6.51 5.70
CA ASN A 677 22.98 5.22 5.99
C ASN A 677 23.36 4.58 7.34
N SER A 678 24.43 5.04 7.97
CA SER A 678 24.92 4.59 9.28
C SER A 678 24.48 5.47 10.46
N GLU A 679 23.83 6.59 10.19
CA GLU A 679 23.41 7.56 11.23
C GLU A 679 21.89 7.57 11.35
N ILE A 680 21.41 7.59 12.59
CA ILE A 680 19.98 7.70 12.92
C ILE A 680 19.58 9.13 13.29
N ASP A 681 20.51 9.89 13.88
CA ASP A 681 20.35 11.28 14.29
C ASP A 681 21.75 11.95 14.37
N ALA A 682 21.82 13.27 14.29
CA ALA A 682 23.03 14.07 14.36
C ALA A 682 23.65 14.09 15.78
N THR A 683 22.88 13.82 16.82
CA THR A 683 23.29 13.98 18.23
C THR A 683 23.63 12.69 18.95
N THR A 684 23.44 11.51 18.34
CA THR A 684 23.61 10.22 19.01
C THR A 684 24.99 9.61 18.72
N PRO A 685 25.99 9.78 19.62
CA PRO A 685 27.36 9.32 19.36
C PRO A 685 27.54 7.80 19.50
N VAL A 686 26.63 7.12 20.23
CA VAL A 686 26.67 5.67 20.45
C VAL A 686 25.27 5.10 20.23
N MET A 687 25.12 4.27 19.20
CA MET A 687 23.86 3.59 18.92
C MET A 687 23.66 2.41 19.87
N ASP A 688 22.53 2.40 20.58
CA ASP A 688 22.10 1.24 21.36
C ASP A 688 21.44 0.18 20.46
N GLY A 689 21.03 -0.94 21.05
CA GLY A 689 20.42 -2.04 20.30
C GLY A 689 19.07 -1.69 19.67
N GLU A 690 18.35 -0.68 20.17
CA GLU A 690 17.07 -0.25 19.61
C GLU A 690 17.28 0.73 18.45
N ALA A 691 18.19 1.70 18.59
CA ALA A 691 18.61 2.62 17.55
C ALA A 691 19.12 1.89 16.31
N ILE A 692 19.96 0.85 16.47
CA ILE A 692 20.43 0.03 15.34
C ILE A 692 19.25 -0.60 14.58
N ARG A 693 18.27 -1.16 15.31
CA ARG A 693 17.10 -1.81 14.67
C ARG A 693 16.20 -0.80 13.97
N ARG A 694 15.99 0.37 14.59
CA ARG A 694 15.22 1.48 13.99
C ARG A 694 15.89 1.94 12.69
N LEU A 695 17.21 2.10 12.71
CA LEU A 695 18.02 2.46 11.55
C LEU A 695 17.96 1.39 10.44
N GLU A 696 18.09 0.11 10.78
CA GLU A 696 17.95 -1.01 9.83
C GLU A 696 16.56 -1.00 9.16
N PHE A 697 15.50 -0.76 9.93
CA PHE A 697 14.15 -0.67 9.40
C PHE A 697 13.98 0.53 8.46
N VAL A 698 14.43 1.73 8.86
CA VAL A 698 14.41 2.93 8.01
C VAL A 698 15.21 2.69 6.73
N ASN A 699 16.41 2.11 6.82
CA ASN A 699 17.23 1.79 5.65
C ASN A 699 16.52 0.80 4.70
N SER A 700 15.81 -0.19 5.24
CA SER A 700 15.01 -1.09 4.39
C SER A 700 13.85 -0.33 3.75
N LEU A 701 13.14 0.52 4.50
CA LEU A 701 11.99 1.29 4.03
C LEU A 701 12.37 2.27 2.93
N LEU A 702 13.51 2.95 3.06
CA LEU A 702 14.02 3.94 2.10
C LEU A 702 14.84 3.31 0.96
N SER A 703 15.05 2.00 0.97
CA SER A 703 15.85 1.35 -0.08
C SER A 703 15.23 1.57 -1.47
N ARG A 704 16.09 1.83 -2.47
CA ARG A 704 15.73 2.12 -3.88
C ARG A 704 16.32 1.03 -4.79
N ASN A 705 15.55 -0.01 -5.07
CA ASN A 705 15.91 -1.14 -5.93
C ASN A 705 15.22 -0.99 -7.30
N GLU A 706 15.89 -1.33 -8.40
CA GLU A 706 15.31 -1.24 -9.76
C GLU A 706 14.06 -2.14 -9.94
N ASN A 707 13.93 -3.19 -9.13
CA ASN A 707 12.74 -4.04 -9.13
C ASN A 707 11.60 -3.50 -8.26
N GLN A 708 11.79 -2.45 -7.45
CA GLN A 708 10.69 -1.88 -6.67
C GLN A 708 9.69 -1.18 -7.58
N THR A 709 8.41 -1.45 -7.33
CA THR A 709 7.32 -0.77 -8.04
C THR A 709 6.81 0.46 -7.29
N VAL A 710 7.17 0.60 -6.02
CA VAL A 710 6.75 1.70 -5.14
C VAL A 710 7.95 2.18 -4.34
N THR A 711 8.11 3.50 -4.27
CA THR A 711 9.13 4.19 -3.47
C THR A 711 8.47 4.90 -2.29
N PHE A 712 9.18 4.97 -1.16
CA PHE A 712 8.75 5.69 0.03
C PHE A 712 9.86 6.62 0.56
N PRO A 713 9.52 7.83 1.05
CA PRO A 713 8.23 8.48 0.88
C PRO A 713 8.09 9.03 -0.56
N SER A 714 6.87 9.40 -0.96
CA SER A 714 6.59 10.07 -2.25
C SER A 714 6.59 11.60 -2.16
N ARG A 715 6.60 12.15 -0.95
CA ARG A 715 6.64 13.60 -0.62
C ARG A 715 7.57 13.82 0.57
N TYR A 716 7.95 15.07 0.82
CA TYR A 716 8.69 15.43 2.04
C TYR A 716 7.92 14.98 3.28
N THR A 717 8.50 14.05 4.01
CA THR A 717 7.81 13.36 5.11
C THR A 717 8.68 13.37 6.35
N LEU A 718 8.11 13.88 7.44
CA LEU A 718 8.69 13.78 8.77
C LEU A 718 8.42 12.36 9.30
N LEU A 719 9.49 11.63 9.58
CA LEU A 719 9.47 10.33 10.24
C LEU A 719 9.82 10.52 11.71
N VAL A 720 9.00 9.95 12.59
CA VAL A 720 9.15 10.09 14.04
C VAL A 720 8.98 8.74 14.72
N TRP A 721 9.95 8.34 15.55
CA TRP A 721 9.81 7.17 16.41
C TRP A 721 9.14 7.55 17.73
N SER A 722 8.28 6.67 18.24
CA SER A 722 7.56 6.86 19.51
C SER A 722 7.18 5.52 20.14
N SER A 723 6.65 5.57 21.35
CA SER A 723 5.94 4.46 21.98
C SER A 723 4.67 4.10 21.19
N PRO A 724 4.29 2.80 21.09
CA PRO A 724 3.08 2.37 20.37
C PRO A 724 1.81 3.05 20.90
N LEU A 725 0.90 3.41 19.98
CA LEU A 725 -0.44 3.86 20.34
C LEU A 725 -1.27 2.70 20.91
N ASP A 726 -2.19 2.99 21.83
CA ASP A 726 -3.13 1.98 22.30
C ASP A 726 -4.19 1.70 21.23
N LEU A 727 -4.19 0.47 20.74
CA LEU A 727 -5.11 0.01 19.70
C LEU A 727 -6.39 -0.59 20.29
N GLY A 728 -6.61 -0.55 21.61
CA GLY A 728 -7.80 -1.12 22.23
C GLY A 728 -7.92 -2.64 22.04
N PHE A 729 -6.78 -3.31 21.83
CA PHE A 729 -6.69 -4.76 21.80
C PHE A 729 -6.50 -5.26 23.25
N ALA A 730 -7.51 -5.94 23.76
CA ALA A 730 -7.49 -6.51 25.10
C ALA A 730 -7.11 -8.00 25.01
N PHE A 731 -5.92 -8.33 25.48
CA PHE A 731 -5.45 -9.70 25.64
C PHE A 731 -5.61 -10.16 27.08
N PRO A 732 -5.86 -11.45 27.34
CA PRO A 732 -6.13 -11.92 28.68
C PRO A 732 -4.86 -11.95 29.55
N GLY A 733 -5.04 -11.69 30.84
CA GLY A 733 -3.98 -11.56 31.85
C GLY A 733 -3.29 -10.19 31.87
N ASP A 734 -2.49 -9.94 32.91
CA ASP A 734 -1.66 -8.72 32.98
C ASP A 734 -0.49 -8.84 32.01
N GLN A 735 -0.60 -8.12 30.88
CA GLN A 735 0.38 -8.13 29.80
C GLN A 735 1.29 -6.91 29.90
N ASN A 736 2.61 -7.14 29.90
CA ASN A 736 3.56 -6.06 29.73
C ASN A 736 3.60 -5.63 28.25
N LYS A 737 3.32 -4.37 27.96
CA LYS A 737 3.29 -3.82 26.59
C LYS A 737 4.67 -3.33 26.20
N ILE A 738 5.23 -3.86 25.10
CA ILE A 738 6.46 -3.36 24.49
C ILE A 738 6.24 -3.07 23.00
N GLY A 739 7.00 -2.14 22.44
CA GLY A 739 6.93 -1.91 21.00
C GLY A 739 7.57 -0.63 20.53
N SER A 740 7.42 -0.35 19.24
CA SER A 740 7.83 0.91 18.62
C SER A 740 6.80 1.32 17.58
N ALA A 741 6.50 2.61 17.49
CA ALA A 741 5.74 3.19 16.42
C ALA A 741 6.63 4.10 15.56
N LEU A 742 6.59 3.91 14.25
CA LEU A 742 7.13 4.84 13.27
C LEU A 742 5.95 5.61 12.65
N THR A 743 5.88 6.90 12.94
CA THR A 743 4.89 7.81 12.35
C THR A 743 5.49 8.52 11.15
N ALA A 744 4.80 8.43 10.02
CA ALA A 744 5.09 9.17 8.81
C ALA A 744 4.01 10.25 8.61
N ILE A 745 4.42 11.51 8.67
CA ILE A 745 3.53 12.66 8.44
C ILE A 745 4.13 13.57 7.36
N PRO A 746 3.38 13.96 6.33
CA PRO A 746 3.87 14.92 5.34
C PRO A 746 4.18 16.27 5.99
N LEU A 747 5.31 16.84 5.62
CA LEU A 747 5.66 18.18 6.05
C LEU A 747 4.94 19.20 5.16
N HIS A 748 4.04 19.99 5.74
CA HIS A 748 3.41 21.10 5.03
C HIS A 748 4.31 22.34 5.12
N VAL A 749 4.85 22.78 3.98
CA VAL A 749 5.70 23.98 3.94
C VAL A 749 4.84 25.17 3.55
N GLU A 750 4.61 26.05 4.51
CA GLU A 750 3.85 27.27 4.33
C GLU A 750 4.65 28.30 3.52
N ASN A 751 3.90 29.24 2.95
CA ASN A 751 4.46 30.40 2.28
C ASN A 751 5.34 31.21 3.23
N THR A 752 6.58 31.45 2.83
CA THR A 752 7.47 32.38 3.53
C THR A 752 6.92 33.79 3.43
N LYS A 753 7.01 34.55 4.53
CA LYS A 753 6.53 35.94 4.58
C LYS A 753 7.22 36.77 3.48
N PRO A 754 6.51 37.69 2.82
CA PRO A 754 7.12 38.62 1.87
C PRO A 754 8.25 39.43 2.53
N GLU A 755 9.23 39.86 1.74
CA GLU A 755 10.34 40.72 2.19
C GLU A 755 11.15 40.12 3.35
N THR A 756 11.36 38.81 3.33
CA THR A 756 12.18 38.12 4.34
C THR A 756 13.25 37.24 3.70
N ARG A 757 14.39 37.13 4.38
CA ARG A 757 15.48 36.24 3.98
C ARG A 757 15.13 34.78 4.27
N PHE A 758 15.50 33.92 3.33
CA PHE A 758 15.31 32.48 3.45
C PHE A 758 16.55 31.70 3.01
N VAL A 759 16.67 30.48 3.54
CA VAL A 759 17.61 29.46 3.10
C VAL A 759 16.82 28.21 2.74
N VAL A 760 17.01 27.71 1.52
CA VAL A 760 16.51 26.41 1.05
C VAL A 760 17.60 25.37 1.28
N PRO A 761 17.43 24.44 2.24
CA PRO A 761 18.42 23.40 2.51
C PRO A 761 18.45 22.38 1.37
N SER A 762 19.58 21.69 1.19
CA SER A 762 19.79 20.74 0.09
C SER A 762 18.75 19.63 0.05
N ILE A 763 18.34 19.11 1.22
CA ILE A 763 17.28 18.10 1.29
C ILE A 763 15.99 18.54 0.61
N TYR A 764 15.65 19.83 0.65
CA TYR A 764 14.42 20.37 0.06
C TYR A 764 14.57 20.77 -1.42
N GLN A 765 15.78 20.66 -1.97
CA GLN A 765 16.08 21.07 -3.32
C GLN A 765 15.94 19.91 -4.30
N GLN A 766 15.20 20.12 -5.38
CA GLN A 766 15.06 19.15 -6.47
C GLN A 766 15.68 19.73 -7.75
N TYR A 767 16.38 18.88 -8.49
CA TYR A 767 17.00 19.27 -9.75
C TYR A 767 16.91 18.18 -10.82
N ASP A 768 16.86 18.63 -12.08
CA ASP A 768 17.17 17.83 -13.25
C ASP A 768 18.51 18.28 -13.81
N VAL A 769 19.17 17.43 -14.58
CA VAL A 769 20.36 17.81 -15.34
C VAL A 769 20.04 17.82 -16.83
N VAL A 770 20.16 18.99 -17.45
CA VAL A 770 19.92 19.19 -18.88
C VAL A 770 21.22 19.38 -19.63
N SER A 771 21.20 19.06 -20.92
CA SER A 771 22.39 19.18 -21.77
C SER A 771 22.80 20.65 -21.98
N ALA A 772 23.99 20.89 -22.56
CA ALA A 772 24.57 22.23 -22.71
C ALA A 772 23.65 23.26 -23.42
N ASN A 773 22.78 22.81 -24.34
CA ASN A 773 21.84 23.67 -25.05
C ASN A 773 20.56 23.98 -24.24
N GLY A 774 20.48 23.53 -22.98
CA GLY A 774 19.32 23.68 -22.11
C GLY A 774 18.14 22.73 -22.42
N ILE A 775 18.26 21.89 -23.46
CA ILE A 775 17.19 21.03 -23.98
C ILE A 775 17.65 19.56 -23.95
N GLY A 776 16.78 18.68 -23.46
CA GLY A 776 17.06 17.25 -23.34
C GLY A 776 17.98 16.92 -22.15
N ALA A 777 17.97 15.63 -21.76
CA ALA A 777 18.73 15.15 -20.61
C ALA A 777 20.24 15.16 -20.89
N SER A 778 21.03 15.49 -19.87
CA SER A 778 22.48 15.25 -19.90
C SER A 778 22.76 13.75 -19.83
N VAL A 779 23.84 13.31 -20.48
CA VAL A 779 24.31 11.92 -20.38
C VAL A 779 24.99 11.61 -19.04
N ALA A 780 25.32 12.65 -18.26
CA ALA A 780 25.98 12.49 -16.95
C ALA A 780 25.00 12.11 -15.83
N TYR A 781 23.70 12.27 -16.06
CA TYR A 781 22.67 12.05 -15.04
C TYR A 781 21.43 11.42 -15.64
N ASP A 782 20.99 10.31 -15.05
CA ASP A 782 19.73 9.69 -15.41
C ASP A 782 18.61 10.42 -14.65
N ASN A 783 17.98 11.39 -15.31
CA ASN A 783 16.84 12.12 -14.75
C ASN A 783 15.71 11.16 -14.36
N VAL A 784 15.52 10.04 -15.08
CA VAL A 784 14.45 9.07 -14.78
C VAL A 784 14.69 8.39 -13.44
N LYS A 785 15.92 7.94 -13.19
CA LYS A 785 16.33 7.27 -11.96
C LYS A 785 16.73 8.23 -10.83
N GLY A 786 16.92 9.51 -11.12
CA GLY A 786 17.42 10.52 -10.18
C GLY A 786 18.84 10.20 -9.69
N LYS A 787 19.71 9.73 -10.58
CA LYS A 787 21.07 9.27 -10.22
C LYS A 787 22.12 9.75 -11.20
N TRP A 788 23.27 10.16 -10.67
CA TRP A 788 24.48 10.37 -11.45
C TRP A 788 24.96 9.05 -12.05
N VAL A 789 25.33 9.11 -13.33
CA VAL A 789 25.86 7.97 -14.08
C VAL A 789 27.25 7.63 -13.53
N ARG A 790 27.43 6.37 -13.11
CA ARG A 790 28.68 5.93 -12.46
C ARG A 790 29.73 5.45 -13.46
N GLU A 791 29.32 5.17 -14.70
CA GLU A 791 30.23 4.90 -15.79
C GLU A 791 31.15 6.11 -16.02
N PRO A 792 32.48 5.93 -15.98
CA PRO A 792 33.39 7.06 -16.17
C PRO A 792 33.26 7.65 -17.59
N HIS A 793 33.12 8.98 -17.65
CA HIS A 793 33.07 9.73 -18.89
C HIS A 793 34.48 10.14 -19.32
N ASN A 794 34.81 9.95 -20.61
CA ASN A 794 36.15 10.19 -21.16
C ASN A 794 36.19 11.36 -22.14
N SER A 795 35.21 12.26 -22.06
CA SER A 795 35.11 13.43 -22.95
C SER A 795 34.69 14.66 -22.17
N GLN A 796 35.01 15.83 -22.71
CA GLN A 796 34.46 17.08 -22.21
C GLN A 796 32.93 17.10 -22.25
N HIS A 797 32.29 17.45 -21.14
CA HIS A 797 30.85 17.68 -21.06
C HIS A 797 30.53 18.99 -20.36
N GLN A 798 29.62 19.75 -20.98
CA GLN A 798 28.96 20.87 -20.37
C GLN A 798 27.49 20.51 -20.16
N PHE A 799 26.95 20.89 -19.00
CA PHE A 799 25.57 20.63 -18.63
C PHE A 799 25.07 21.71 -17.67
N TRP A 800 23.75 21.78 -17.49
CA TRP A 800 23.10 22.65 -16.52
C TRP A 800 22.36 21.82 -15.50
N ILE A 801 22.58 22.12 -14.23
CA ILE A 801 21.74 21.64 -13.15
C ILE A 801 20.56 22.62 -13.05
N ARG A 802 19.40 22.18 -13.53
CA ARG A 802 18.15 22.93 -13.51
C ARG A 802 17.42 22.62 -12.22
N THR A 803 17.44 23.56 -11.30
CA THR A 803 16.88 23.39 -9.96
C THR A 803 15.60 24.21 -9.80
N LYS A 804 14.58 23.65 -9.15
CA LYS A 804 13.29 24.33 -8.97
C LYS A 804 13.27 25.12 -7.67
N VAL A 805 13.11 26.43 -7.73
CA VAL A 805 12.91 27.27 -6.55
C VAL A 805 11.56 26.91 -5.93
N PRO A 806 11.48 26.65 -4.61
CA PRO A 806 10.23 26.28 -3.97
C PRO A 806 9.12 27.32 -4.17
N PRO A 807 7.89 26.89 -4.53
CA PRO A 807 6.76 27.81 -4.68
C PRO A 807 6.46 28.62 -3.40
N SER A 808 6.78 28.07 -2.23
CA SER A 808 6.57 28.72 -0.93
C SER A 808 7.37 30.01 -0.73
N VAL A 809 8.48 30.20 -1.46
CA VAL A 809 9.26 31.44 -1.41
C VAL A 809 9.00 32.36 -2.61
N LEU A 810 8.32 31.87 -3.66
CA LEU A 810 8.06 32.68 -4.85
C LEU A 810 6.96 33.74 -4.60
N PRO A 811 7.06 34.93 -5.23
CA PRO A 811 8.20 35.42 -6.02
C PRO A 811 9.43 35.72 -5.13
N ALA A 812 10.63 35.36 -5.59
CA ALA A 812 11.87 35.53 -4.83
C ALA A 812 13.03 36.03 -5.71
N LYS A 813 13.97 36.74 -5.08
CA LYS A 813 15.28 37.05 -5.62
C LYS A 813 16.32 36.16 -4.95
N ILE A 814 16.96 35.29 -5.73
CA ILE A 814 18.05 34.43 -5.24
C ILE A 814 19.33 35.27 -5.17
N THR A 815 19.98 35.25 -4.02
CA THR A 815 21.20 36.03 -3.76
C THR A 815 22.45 35.17 -3.71
N LYS A 816 22.31 33.87 -3.44
CA LYS A 816 23.43 32.93 -3.38
C LYS A 816 22.96 31.51 -3.67
N ALA A 817 23.77 30.77 -4.42
CA ALA A 817 23.63 29.34 -4.60
C ALA A 817 24.96 28.67 -4.20
N THR A 818 24.87 27.68 -3.30
CA THR A 818 26.00 26.83 -2.91
C THR A 818 25.78 25.45 -3.50
N VAL A 819 26.74 24.95 -4.28
CA VAL A 819 26.74 23.62 -4.86
C VAL A 819 27.90 22.81 -4.28
N LEU A 820 27.59 21.78 -3.51
CA LEU A 820 28.56 20.81 -3.04
C LEU A 820 28.52 19.60 -3.96
N MET A 821 29.62 19.33 -4.66
CA MET A 821 29.73 18.28 -5.67
C MET A 821 30.78 17.26 -5.25
N ASP A 822 30.38 16.02 -4.99
CA ASP A 822 31.32 14.91 -4.80
C ASP A 822 31.71 14.32 -6.15
N ILE A 823 32.94 14.57 -6.59
CA ILE A 823 33.41 14.25 -7.93
C ILE A 823 34.78 13.57 -7.90
N SER A 824 34.97 12.66 -8.86
CA SER A 824 36.28 12.15 -9.26
C SER A 824 36.57 12.62 -10.68
N ALA A 825 37.42 13.64 -10.82
CA ALA A 825 37.87 14.21 -12.09
C ALA A 825 39.38 14.41 -12.09
N GLY A 826 40.14 13.38 -11.69
CA GLY A 826 41.60 13.43 -11.66
C GLY A 826 42.18 13.79 -13.04
N GLY A 827 42.93 14.89 -13.11
CA GLY A 827 43.54 15.41 -14.33
C GLY A 827 42.65 16.33 -15.17
N ARG A 828 41.42 16.67 -14.74
CA ARG A 828 40.51 17.59 -15.44
C ARG A 828 40.11 18.78 -14.56
N PRO A 829 40.09 20.02 -15.07
CA PRO A 829 39.41 21.11 -14.40
C PRO A 829 37.90 20.93 -14.41
N VAL A 830 37.27 21.39 -13.33
CA VAL A 830 35.82 21.50 -13.16
C VAL A 830 35.50 22.98 -13.05
N ASN A 831 34.74 23.50 -14.01
CA ASN A 831 34.37 24.90 -14.10
C ASN A 831 32.90 25.07 -13.72
N SER A 832 32.61 25.99 -12.80
CA SER A 832 31.28 26.57 -12.63
C SER A 832 31.07 27.62 -13.71
N VAL A 833 29.89 27.63 -14.32
CA VAL A 833 29.57 28.41 -15.52
C VAL A 833 28.27 29.18 -15.31
N GLY A 834 28.33 30.50 -15.47
CA GLY A 834 27.18 31.38 -15.58
C GLY A 834 26.68 31.42 -17.02
N GLY A 835 25.37 31.54 -17.22
CA GLY A 835 24.77 31.69 -18.55
C GLY A 835 24.34 33.13 -18.79
N SER A 836 24.89 33.77 -19.81
CA SER A 836 24.26 34.96 -20.42
C SER A 836 23.53 34.52 -21.69
N PHE A 837 22.31 34.99 -21.91
CA PHE A 837 21.61 34.73 -23.18
C PHE A 837 22.08 35.76 -24.20
N ASP A 838 22.49 35.31 -25.39
CA ASP A 838 22.68 36.22 -26.52
C ASP A 838 21.32 36.71 -27.06
N ASP A 839 21.36 37.69 -27.97
CA ASP A 839 20.16 38.25 -28.62
C ASP A 839 19.34 37.20 -29.41
N GLU A 840 19.89 36.00 -29.62
CA GLU A 840 19.31 34.86 -30.33
C GLU A 840 18.81 33.76 -29.36
N GLY A 841 18.91 34.00 -28.04
CA GLY A 841 18.45 33.09 -26.99
C GLY A 841 19.39 31.91 -26.71
N ARG A 842 20.64 31.94 -27.19
CA ARG A 842 21.66 30.92 -26.90
C ARG A 842 22.44 31.30 -25.66
N ILE A 843 22.73 30.30 -24.83
CA ILE A 843 23.48 30.51 -23.59
C ILE A 843 24.98 30.60 -23.92
N ILE A 844 25.59 31.77 -23.72
CA ILE A 844 27.03 31.97 -23.73
C ILE A 844 27.56 31.63 -22.33
N PRO A 845 28.39 30.58 -22.19
CA PRO A 845 28.95 30.20 -20.91
C PRO A 845 30.09 31.13 -20.48
N GLU A 846 29.96 31.75 -19.31
CA GLU A 846 31.03 32.50 -18.65
C GLU A 846 31.55 31.70 -17.45
N ILE A 847 32.86 31.48 -17.36
CA ILE A 847 33.45 30.69 -16.26
C ILE A 847 33.50 31.58 -15.00
N LEU A 848 32.81 31.14 -13.95
CA LEU A 848 32.74 31.85 -12.67
C LEU A 848 33.84 31.39 -11.71
N ALA A 849 34.13 30.08 -11.69
CA ALA A 849 35.12 29.48 -10.81
C ALA A 849 35.67 28.18 -11.40
N THR A 850 36.92 27.85 -11.10
CA THR A 850 37.61 26.64 -11.59
C THR A 850 38.29 25.91 -10.45
N ILE A 851 38.07 24.59 -10.35
CA ILE A 851 38.78 23.71 -9.43
C ILE A 851 39.56 22.67 -10.23
N GLN A 852 40.86 22.55 -9.95
CA GLN A 852 41.78 21.71 -10.71
C GLN A 852 41.84 20.28 -10.16
N SER A 853 41.59 19.29 -11.03
CA SER A 853 41.77 17.85 -10.76
C SER A 853 41.15 17.33 -9.44
N PRO A 854 39.88 17.63 -9.13
CA PRO A 854 39.28 17.21 -7.87
C PRO A 854 39.05 15.69 -7.79
N ASN A 855 39.20 15.13 -6.59
CA ASN A 855 38.89 13.72 -6.31
C ASN A 855 38.20 13.53 -4.95
N ALA A 856 37.41 14.53 -4.54
CA ALA A 856 36.67 14.60 -3.29
C ALA A 856 35.46 15.55 -3.46
N ALA A 857 34.69 15.73 -2.40
CA ALA A 857 33.67 16.78 -2.34
C ALA A 857 34.30 18.17 -2.48
N ILE A 858 33.79 18.95 -3.44
CA ILE A 858 34.20 20.33 -3.71
C ILE A 858 32.99 21.25 -3.61
N GLU A 859 33.23 22.49 -3.18
CA GLU A 859 32.18 23.50 -3.01
C GLU A 859 32.34 24.61 -4.04
N PHE A 860 31.25 24.93 -4.74
CA PHE A 860 31.11 26.12 -5.57
C PHE A 860 30.10 27.06 -4.93
N VAL A 861 30.51 28.30 -4.68
CA VAL A 861 29.64 29.38 -4.21
C VAL A 861 29.43 30.36 -5.36
N ILE A 862 28.18 30.52 -5.77
CA ILE A 862 27.76 31.48 -6.80
C ILE A 862 26.95 32.57 -6.08
N ASP A 863 27.49 33.78 -6.01
CA ASP A 863 26.90 34.93 -5.32
C ASP A 863 26.66 36.13 -6.25
N ASP A 864 27.08 36.04 -7.52
CA ASP A 864 26.72 37.01 -8.55
C ASP A 864 25.27 36.78 -9.01
N VAL A 865 24.40 37.71 -8.59
CA VAL A 865 22.96 37.70 -8.83
C VAL A 865 22.60 37.71 -10.32
N THR A 866 23.49 38.20 -11.19
CA THR A 866 23.23 38.21 -12.65
C THR A 866 23.03 36.80 -13.22
N TYR A 867 23.66 35.79 -12.62
CA TYR A 867 23.53 34.38 -13.00
C TYR A 867 22.53 33.60 -12.13
N LEU A 868 21.86 34.26 -11.18
CA LEU A 868 20.89 33.66 -10.25
C LEU A 868 19.44 34.07 -10.56
N THR A 869 19.13 34.22 -11.83
CA THR A 869 17.79 34.61 -12.29
C THR A 869 16.85 33.40 -12.31
N VAL A 870 15.66 33.59 -11.75
CA VAL A 870 14.59 32.57 -11.75
C VAL A 870 13.70 32.82 -12.95
N ASP A 871 13.45 31.79 -13.75
CA ASP A 871 12.57 31.89 -14.91
C ASP A 871 11.08 32.01 -14.51
N GLN A 872 10.22 32.26 -15.50
CA GLN A 872 8.77 32.36 -15.32
C GLN A 872 8.09 31.09 -14.75
N HIS A 873 8.79 29.95 -14.77
CA HIS A 873 8.31 28.66 -14.28
C HIS A 873 8.92 28.29 -12.91
N GLY A 874 9.74 29.18 -12.34
CA GLY A 874 10.37 28.97 -11.03
C GLY A 874 11.69 28.20 -11.08
N TYR A 875 12.33 28.04 -12.24
CA TYR A 875 13.60 27.32 -12.35
C TYR A 875 14.81 28.25 -12.33
N LEU A 876 15.89 27.76 -11.74
CA LEU A 876 17.22 28.34 -11.71
C LEU A 876 18.20 27.37 -12.39
N TYR A 877 19.13 27.89 -13.19
CA TYR A 877 20.09 27.09 -13.96
C TYR A 877 21.51 27.32 -13.45
N LEU A 878 22.16 26.25 -12.99
CA LEU A 878 23.54 26.28 -12.50
C LEU A 878 24.43 25.48 -13.46
N GLY A 879 25.33 26.17 -14.17
CA GLY A 879 26.12 25.57 -15.25
C GLY A 879 27.43 24.95 -14.77
N PHE A 880 27.80 23.82 -15.37
CA PHE A 880 29.10 23.18 -15.12
C PHE A 880 29.73 22.71 -16.43
N ASN A 881 31.05 22.83 -16.51
CA ASN A 881 31.86 22.32 -17.61
C ASN A 881 33.04 21.53 -17.06
N ILE A 882 33.12 20.25 -17.43
CA ILE A 882 34.19 19.33 -17.04
C ILE A 882 34.93 18.92 -18.30
N GLY A 883 36.19 19.29 -18.43
CA GLY A 883 36.96 19.12 -19.66
C GLY A 883 38.42 19.43 -19.46
N LEU A 884 39.29 18.99 -20.37
CA LEU A 884 40.69 19.42 -20.39
C LEU A 884 40.78 20.80 -21.04
N ASP A 885 41.68 21.65 -20.55
CA ASP A 885 41.97 22.92 -21.22
C ASP A 885 42.54 22.66 -22.63
N PRO A 886 42.07 23.37 -23.67
CA PRO A 886 42.61 23.22 -25.01
C PRO A 886 44.08 23.66 -25.04
N ILE A 887 44.97 22.85 -25.63
CA ILE A 887 46.36 23.24 -25.85
C ILE A 887 46.43 24.08 -27.13
N GLU A 888 47.13 25.21 -27.07
CA GLU A 888 47.29 26.10 -28.21
C GLU A 888 47.94 25.38 -29.40
N GLY A 889 47.26 25.38 -30.56
CA GLY A 889 47.71 24.68 -31.77
C GLY A 889 47.33 23.19 -31.86
N GLU A 890 46.62 22.64 -30.89
CA GLU A 890 46.18 21.23 -30.89
C GLU A 890 45.00 20.99 -31.85
N THR A 891 45.05 19.89 -32.61
CA THR A 891 43.94 19.50 -33.48
C THR A 891 42.81 18.85 -32.66
N ARG A 892 41.57 18.94 -33.14
CA ARG A 892 40.40 18.35 -32.46
C ARG A 892 40.52 16.83 -32.26
N GLU A 893 41.23 16.15 -33.16
CA GLU A 893 41.51 14.71 -33.05
C GLU A 893 42.56 14.41 -31.97
N ALA A 894 43.63 15.22 -31.89
CA ALA A 894 44.63 15.10 -30.84
C ALA A 894 44.03 15.38 -29.46
N MET A 895 43.16 16.40 -29.36
CA MET A 895 42.40 16.70 -28.14
C MET A 895 41.49 15.53 -27.72
N ARG A 896 40.74 14.94 -28.66
CA ARG A 896 39.92 13.74 -28.39
C ARG A 896 40.75 12.55 -27.93
N ALA A 897 41.91 12.32 -28.56
CA ALA A 897 42.81 11.24 -28.17
C ALA A 897 43.35 11.46 -26.75
N ARG A 898 43.74 12.69 -26.39
CA ARG A 898 44.15 13.02 -25.02
C ARG A 898 43.01 12.85 -24.02
N ASP A 899 41.79 13.26 -24.39
CA ASP A 899 40.59 13.14 -23.56
C ASP A 899 40.33 11.69 -23.12
N THR A 900 40.64 10.70 -23.97
CA THR A 900 40.46 9.28 -23.62
C THR A 900 41.33 8.78 -22.46
N ASN A 901 42.41 9.50 -22.11
CA ASN A 901 43.31 9.12 -21.02
C ASN A 901 42.82 9.58 -19.63
N TYR A 902 41.81 10.43 -19.57
CA TYR A 902 41.28 10.99 -18.33
C TYR A 902 39.79 10.74 -18.23
N SER A 903 39.37 10.07 -17.17
CA SER A 903 37.96 9.79 -16.91
C SER A 903 37.43 10.62 -15.75
N TRP A 904 36.15 10.97 -15.80
CA TRP A 904 35.48 11.63 -14.68
C TRP A 904 34.09 11.05 -14.44
N PHE A 905 33.62 11.13 -13.20
CA PHE A 905 32.24 10.84 -12.82
C PHE A 905 31.87 11.60 -11.55
N ILE A 906 30.60 11.93 -11.42
CA ILE A 906 30.03 12.58 -10.23
C ILE A 906 29.38 11.51 -9.37
N ARG A 907 29.66 11.54 -8.07
CA ARG A 907 29.06 10.64 -7.08
C ARG A 907 27.76 11.23 -6.55
N ASP A 908 27.77 12.50 -6.17
CA ASP A 908 26.62 13.19 -5.61
C ASP A 908 26.70 14.72 -5.78
N VAL A 909 25.55 15.40 -5.72
CA VAL A 909 25.46 16.87 -5.73
C VAL A 909 24.36 17.34 -4.78
N ASP A 910 24.74 18.20 -3.85
CA ASP A 910 23.85 18.96 -2.97
C ASP A 910 23.80 20.43 -3.39
N ILE A 911 22.60 21.03 -3.34
CA ILE A 911 22.38 22.43 -3.73
C ILE A 911 21.63 23.15 -2.61
N SER A 912 22.20 24.22 -2.07
CA SER A 912 21.53 25.12 -1.13
C SER A 912 21.31 26.48 -1.79
N LEU A 913 20.12 27.05 -1.62
CA LEU A 913 19.80 28.38 -2.15
C LEU A 913 19.55 29.36 -1.00
N GLU A 914 20.02 30.58 -1.14
CA GLU A 914 19.71 31.69 -0.23
C GLU A 914 19.12 32.85 -1.04
N GLY A 915 18.13 33.52 -0.47
CA GLY A 915 17.47 34.63 -1.16
C GLY A 915 16.56 35.45 -0.27
N GLU A 916 15.83 36.35 -0.91
CA GLU A 916 14.83 37.21 -0.28
C GLU A 916 13.52 37.12 -1.06
N THR A 917 12.41 36.92 -0.32
CA THR A 917 11.08 36.93 -0.92
C THR A 917 10.71 38.35 -1.34
N LEU A 918 10.02 38.48 -2.47
CA LEU A 918 9.57 39.78 -2.98
C LEU A 918 8.15 40.08 -2.52
N ALA A 919 7.75 41.35 -2.59
CA ALA A 919 6.36 41.74 -2.36
C ALA A 919 5.44 40.97 -3.31
N ARG A 920 4.35 40.42 -2.77
CA ARG A 920 3.30 39.81 -3.60
C ARG A 920 2.50 40.93 -4.26
N PRO A 921 2.30 40.89 -5.59
CA PRO A 921 1.55 41.90 -6.31
C PRO A 921 0.07 41.95 -5.89
#